data_AF-A0A1G8HIA6-F1
#
_entry.id   AF-A0A1G8HIA6-F1
#
_cell.length_a   1.000
_cell.length_b   1.000
_cell.length_c   1.000
_cell.angle_alpha   90.00
_cell.angle_beta   90.00
_cell.angle_gamma   90.00
#
_symmetry.space_group_name_H-M   'P 1'
#
loop_
_entity.id
_entity.type
_entity.pdbx_description
1 polymer ?
#
loop_
_entity_poly.entity_id
_entity_poly.type
_entity_poly.pdbx_seq_one_letter_code
_entity_poly.pdbx_strand_id
1 'polypeptide(L)'
;MDTPNVMNKLYTALFIIALTAVFILCGLLLGLIPTIGLPSLGINIMTLGKVQDIADNSGILDFSLDSILYPYGGLVNEGFGIIFIAKLLMFLGISGLNALSITYFILFLISFSSLAILLKKITHNRIIVVLLTAVHFMSPFLMAQSGIPPIFFGVMMLPLSALCDFFLFKAVYEIEQMSHNLVRSDKPALIAWILLFSILVRLVISSIGWYSAVISAVGSCLFFIIYSFFRLNKANIKQLVLRYIVYIIIPWVIGMALILFLTPREAASFRSSMEFFNGNSVDMITLLFPGLSQALANILPSTSYFMGSGNSLTGDVTMWSNYLGYTMMIISLTLIFKKKYRNRITASLAITLLVTLILSLGPGLKVLGTVLQESSPNYSLSLDEVLVFPWSFIYKIFPLSSMRAVYRWLFVPKFVLLILSSVYLSKLYMSGKWQRAVSIILCVLCVVEFLPSRVITGDIFYQSRYYKMALEIKADTIDELQGIVTKENAISALCSYDFDSNGFLVAHIVEGLGIKTYAGAGDKALTLAKGYIPSDVLYLQQTAQPEDLAKYITIVKAKGLCDYVLLPKFALREDSYWWPSTNEVIEKTKKIADTVVELLEKEFTIYQTEHYTVIDLTDRGEEGRYLFSHESILETQSDNVIKEGKILGSEYALNINRKYKVDTTISIPDGDDSMYLLLYHRGLEHEVGELSVSLKLMDGNGSVLKTIEKMIPYGEDYSKYETGFDLGKGVSSVEVTVSNKDIPGCAVKSILFQSYSSGKVFRSNNEQIFEILGFSDVNNAKNVEVTSDEAVFSGDSYIIMTDQQADLGENIEISMDLWLNKDQMDEDDARIITKWNSWQKDMSFTIASKKESIAIIFSSDGTKWEGLFLDKDLIPTERWNNLRIAFNDGLIGIFVNDALVDKKQLTFSKMFVGNTNVEVGENIEGKIKNFHYNAD
;
A
#
# COMPACT_ATOMS: atom_id res chain seq x y z
N MET A 1 57.39 -15.95 34.56
CA MET A 1 57.07 -15.81 33.12
C MET A 1 55.56 -15.99 32.95
N ASP A 2 54.84 -14.90 32.67
CA ASP A 2 53.36 -14.85 32.56
C ASP A 2 52.81 -15.42 31.24
N THR A 3 53.27 -16.60 30.85
CA THR A 3 52.86 -17.27 29.60
C THR A 3 51.34 -17.50 29.45
N PRO A 4 50.53 -17.77 30.51
CA PRO A 4 49.09 -17.94 30.35
C PRO A 4 48.36 -16.64 29.96
N ASN A 5 48.85 -15.50 30.45
CA ASN A 5 48.24 -14.20 30.18
C ASN A 5 48.52 -13.75 28.74
N VAL A 6 49.73 -14.00 28.25
CA VAL A 6 50.12 -13.72 26.85
C VAL A 6 49.28 -14.56 25.88
N MET A 7 49.11 -15.86 26.13
CA MET A 7 48.30 -16.71 25.26
C MET A 7 46.82 -16.30 25.22
N ASN A 8 46.22 -15.94 26.37
CA ASN A 8 44.84 -15.48 26.40
C ASN A 8 44.66 -14.14 25.66
N LYS A 9 45.62 -13.22 25.78
CA LYS A 9 45.65 -11.96 25.01
C LYS A 9 45.73 -12.25 23.51
N LEU A 10 46.62 -13.15 23.08
CA LEU A 10 46.75 -13.54 21.67
C LEU A 10 45.46 -14.15 21.11
N TYR A 11 44.83 -15.10 21.81
CA TYR A 11 43.55 -15.68 21.39
C TYR A 11 42.42 -14.65 21.34
N THR A 12 42.49 -13.60 22.16
CA THR A 12 41.49 -12.53 22.18
C THR A 12 41.70 -11.61 20.98
N ALA A 13 42.95 -11.25 20.68
CA ALA A 13 43.31 -10.51 19.48
C ALA A 13 42.89 -11.25 18.20
N LEU A 14 43.22 -12.55 18.07
CA LEU A 14 42.82 -13.37 16.91
C LEU A 14 41.30 -13.46 16.75
N PHE A 15 40.56 -13.57 17.85
CA PHE A 15 39.10 -13.55 17.81
C PHE A 15 38.55 -12.22 17.31
N ILE A 16 39.09 -11.09 17.81
CA ILE A 16 38.67 -9.76 17.38
C ILE A 16 39.00 -9.56 15.89
N ILE A 17 40.19 -9.96 15.44
CA ILE A 17 40.59 -9.88 14.02
C ILE A 17 39.64 -10.71 13.15
N ALA A 18 39.37 -11.97 13.52
CA ALA A 18 38.48 -12.84 12.76
C ALA A 18 37.04 -12.30 12.73
N LEU A 19 36.54 -11.81 13.86
CA LEU A 19 35.20 -11.22 13.94
C LEU A 19 35.10 -9.93 13.10
N THR A 20 36.15 -9.11 13.10
CA THR A 20 36.24 -7.89 12.28
C THR A 20 36.32 -8.22 10.79
N ALA A 21 37.08 -9.26 10.41
CA ALA A 21 37.14 -9.72 9.03
C ALA A 21 35.78 -10.21 8.53
N VAL A 22 35.04 -10.96 9.34
CA VAL A 22 33.66 -11.37 9.03
C VAL A 22 32.72 -10.16 8.96
N PHE A 23 32.85 -9.19 9.87
CA PHE A 23 32.07 -7.95 9.85
C PHE A 23 32.26 -7.18 8.53
N ILE A 24 33.52 -6.97 8.11
CA ILE A 24 33.84 -6.27 6.87
C ILE A 24 33.35 -7.07 5.66
N LEU A 25 33.61 -8.38 5.60
CA LEU A 25 33.16 -9.22 4.50
C LEU A 25 31.64 -9.20 4.33
N CYS A 26 30.89 -9.39 5.41
CA CYS A 26 29.43 -9.32 5.38
C CYS A 26 28.94 -7.92 5.03
N GLY A 27 29.59 -6.87 5.56
CA GLY A 27 29.26 -5.49 5.22
C GLY A 27 29.46 -5.18 3.74
N LEU A 28 30.53 -5.69 3.10
CA LEU A 28 30.76 -5.53 1.66
C LEU A 28 29.71 -6.31 0.84
N LEU A 29 29.45 -7.57 1.19
CA LEU A 29 28.44 -8.40 0.51
C LEU A 29 27.03 -7.81 0.57
N LEU A 30 26.69 -7.16 1.68
CA LEU A 30 25.39 -6.55 1.91
C LEU A 30 25.31 -5.08 1.46
N GLY A 31 26.42 -4.46 1.06
CA GLY A 31 26.44 -3.05 0.68
C GLY A 31 26.22 -2.09 1.84
N LEU A 32 26.72 -2.45 3.03
CA LEU A 32 26.49 -1.73 4.30
C LEU A 32 27.71 -0.95 4.79
N ILE A 33 28.81 -0.93 4.03
CA ILE A 33 29.99 -0.13 4.36
C ILE A 33 29.79 1.29 3.80
N PRO A 34 29.83 2.34 4.66
CA PRO A 34 29.59 3.72 4.23
C PRO A 34 30.48 4.12 3.08
N THR A 35 29.93 4.88 2.12
CA THR A 35 30.63 5.40 0.92
C THR A 35 31.18 4.35 -0.06
N ILE A 36 31.12 3.06 0.29
CA ILE A 36 31.60 1.96 -0.55
C ILE A 36 30.44 1.28 -1.26
N GLY A 37 29.29 1.11 -0.60
CA GLY A 37 28.16 0.39 -1.17
C GLY A 37 26.80 0.83 -0.66
N LEU A 38 25.79 0.36 -1.38
CA LEU A 38 24.38 0.49 -1.04
C LEU A 38 23.71 -0.89 -1.23
N PRO A 39 22.79 -1.35 -0.35
CA PRO A 39 22.27 -2.71 -0.42
C PRO A 39 21.51 -3.03 -1.72
N SER A 40 20.77 -2.06 -2.24
CA SER A 40 20.10 -2.08 -3.54
C SER A 40 19.80 -0.64 -3.98
N LEU A 41 19.45 -0.42 -5.24
CA LEU A 41 19.13 0.93 -5.75
C LEU A 41 17.64 1.30 -5.55
N GLY A 42 16.71 0.57 -6.18
CA GLY A 42 15.28 0.91 -6.29
C GLY A 42 14.62 1.58 -5.08
N ILE A 43 14.13 0.81 -4.09
CA ILE A 43 13.43 1.41 -2.94
C ILE A 43 14.36 2.30 -2.07
N ASN A 44 15.69 2.11 -2.18
CA ASN A 44 16.66 2.96 -1.47
C ASN A 44 16.73 4.37 -2.06
N ILE A 45 16.62 4.56 -3.38
CA ILE A 45 16.58 5.89 -3.98
C ILE A 45 15.29 6.64 -3.60
N MET A 46 14.17 5.91 -3.53
CA MET A 46 12.92 6.44 -2.98
C MET A 46 13.09 6.86 -1.51
N THR A 47 13.76 6.02 -0.70
CA THR A 47 14.02 6.33 0.70
C THR A 47 14.94 7.55 0.83
N LEU A 48 15.96 7.68 -0.03
CA LEU A 48 16.84 8.84 -0.08
C LEU A 48 16.03 10.12 -0.35
N GLY A 49 15.20 10.13 -1.40
CA GLY A 49 14.35 11.29 -1.71
C GLY A 49 13.44 11.69 -0.55
N LYS A 50 12.79 10.70 0.10
CA LYS A 50 11.95 10.96 1.29
C LYS A 50 12.73 11.55 2.47
N VAL A 51 13.96 11.09 2.70
CA VAL A 51 14.81 11.63 3.77
C VAL A 51 15.18 13.07 3.49
N GLN A 52 15.50 13.40 2.23
CA GLN A 52 15.86 14.74 1.81
C GLN A 52 14.66 15.69 1.96
N ASP A 53 13.49 15.31 1.44
CA ASP A 53 12.24 16.09 1.54
C ASP A 53 11.89 16.43 2.99
N ILE A 54 11.98 15.44 3.87
CA ILE A 54 11.73 15.65 5.30
C ILE A 54 12.82 16.51 5.95
N ALA A 55 14.07 16.41 5.53
CA ALA A 55 15.18 17.18 6.13
C ALA A 55 15.15 18.66 5.74
N ASP A 56 14.79 18.96 4.49
CA ASP A 56 14.88 20.30 3.92
C ASP A 56 13.61 21.13 4.19
N ASN A 57 12.44 20.49 4.28
CA ASN A 57 11.15 21.19 4.43
C ASN A 57 10.65 21.36 5.87
N SER A 58 11.35 20.86 6.90
CA SER A 58 10.71 20.72 8.22
C SER A 58 11.61 20.71 9.47
N GLY A 59 11.00 20.96 10.64
CA GLY A 59 11.67 20.85 11.94
C GLY A 59 12.06 19.40 12.29
N ILE A 60 12.94 19.19 13.28
CA ILE A 60 13.50 17.85 13.59
C ILE A 60 12.47 16.75 13.90
N LEU A 61 11.26 17.14 14.34
CA LEU A 61 10.15 16.23 14.69
C LEU A 61 9.02 16.20 13.65
N ASP A 62 9.18 16.90 12.55
CA ASP A 62 8.22 16.91 11.46
C ASP A 62 8.63 15.92 10.36
N PHE A 63 7.65 15.23 9.80
CA PHE A 63 7.84 14.10 8.87
C PHE A 63 6.80 14.10 7.75
N SER A 64 6.21 15.26 7.44
CA SER A 64 5.43 15.44 6.22
C SER A 64 6.33 15.30 4.98
N LEU A 65 5.81 14.65 3.94
CA LEU A 65 6.43 14.64 2.62
C LEU A 65 5.66 15.61 1.72
N ASP A 66 5.96 16.89 1.81
CA ASP A 66 5.15 17.96 1.18
C ASP A 66 5.42 18.14 -0.31
N SER A 67 6.52 17.56 -0.80
CA SER A 67 6.96 17.72 -2.18
C SER A 67 6.31 16.69 -3.12
N ILE A 68 5.89 15.53 -2.61
CA ILE A 68 5.22 14.49 -3.40
C ILE A 68 3.75 14.33 -2.99
N LEU A 69 2.92 13.78 -3.87
CA LEU A 69 1.49 13.57 -3.59
C LEU A 69 0.77 14.86 -3.16
N TYR A 70 1.11 15.97 -3.83
CA TYR A 70 0.48 17.26 -3.64
C TYR A 70 -1.05 17.18 -3.84
N PRO A 71 -1.87 17.92 -3.05
CA PRO A 71 -1.51 18.94 -2.05
C PRO A 71 -1.36 18.46 -0.60
N TYR A 72 -1.59 17.17 -0.29
CA TYR A 72 -1.60 16.71 1.11
C TYR A 72 -0.31 16.04 1.56
N GLY A 73 0.58 15.78 0.62
CA GLY A 73 1.83 15.13 0.94
C GLY A 73 1.69 13.61 1.11
N GLY A 74 2.85 12.96 1.24
CA GLY A 74 2.96 11.56 1.63
C GLY A 74 3.13 11.37 3.14
N LEU A 75 2.56 10.29 3.68
CA LEU A 75 2.86 9.84 5.04
C LEU A 75 3.95 8.75 5.06
N VAL A 76 4.87 8.85 6.01
CA VAL A 76 5.89 7.83 6.27
C VAL A 76 5.29 6.68 7.09
N ASN A 77 4.67 5.72 6.40
CA ASN A 77 4.04 4.57 7.05
C ASN A 77 5.04 3.45 7.43
N GLU A 78 6.18 3.37 6.76
CA GLU A 78 7.24 2.37 6.96
C GLU A 78 8.62 3.00 6.85
N GLY A 79 9.61 2.49 7.58
CA GLY A 79 10.98 3.00 7.53
C GLY A 79 11.23 4.27 8.34
N PHE A 80 10.28 4.72 9.17
CA PHE A 80 10.43 5.92 10.02
C PHE A 80 11.76 5.91 10.79
N GLY A 81 12.12 4.80 11.43
CA GLY A 81 13.35 4.70 12.22
C GLY A 81 14.62 4.92 11.37
N ILE A 82 14.61 4.49 10.10
CA ILE A 82 15.70 4.72 9.16
C ILE A 82 15.74 6.21 8.79
N ILE A 83 14.58 6.77 8.42
CA ILE A 83 14.46 8.16 7.98
C ILE A 83 14.88 9.11 9.10
N PHE A 84 14.45 8.85 10.33
CA PHE A 84 14.79 9.67 11.49
C PHE A 84 16.30 9.71 11.74
N ILE A 85 16.99 8.57 11.75
CA ILE A 85 18.45 8.54 11.97
C ILE A 85 19.17 9.27 10.82
N ALA A 86 18.73 9.06 9.56
CA ALA A 86 19.33 9.74 8.42
C ALA A 86 19.10 11.26 8.46
N LYS A 87 17.89 11.70 8.85
CA LYS A 87 17.56 13.12 9.07
C LYS A 87 18.47 13.75 10.12
N LEU A 88 18.69 13.08 11.26
CA LEU A 88 19.59 13.55 12.31
C LEU A 88 21.03 13.75 11.78
N LEU A 89 21.50 12.83 10.94
CA LEU A 89 22.82 12.94 10.31
C LEU A 89 22.88 14.09 9.29
N MET A 90 21.80 14.34 8.55
CA MET A 90 21.70 15.50 7.64
C MET A 90 21.72 16.82 8.40
N PHE A 91 21.04 16.92 9.55
CA PHE A 91 21.16 18.09 10.43
C PHE A 91 22.59 18.34 10.95
N LEU A 92 23.43 17.30 11.01
CA LEU A 92 24.86 17.43 11.33
C LEU A 92 25.73 17.80 10.11
N GLY A 93 25.12 18.11 8.97
CA GLY A 93 25.80 18.53 7.74
C GLY A 93 26.29 17.38 6.86
N ILE A 94 25.81 16.14 7.07
CA ILE A 94 26.16 15.00 6.22
C ILE A 94 25.23 14.97 5.00
N SER A 95 25.76 14.80 3.79
CA SER A 95 24.94 14.71 2.58
C SER A 95 23.96 13.51 2.63
N GLY A 96 22.78 13.64 2.00
CA GLY A 96 21.69 12.66 2.10
C GLY A 96 22.10 11.20 1.83
N LEU A 97 22.80 10.93 0.72
CA LEU A 97 23.25 9.57 0.39
C LEU A 97 24.22 9.00 1.44
N ASN A 98 25.12 9.83 1.97
CA ASN A 98 26.05 9.43 3.02
C ASN A 98 25.36 9.25 4.37
N ALA A 99 24.41 10.12 4.71
CA ALA A 99 23.58 10.00 5.90
C ALA A 99 22.80 8.68 5.89
N LEU A 100 22.21 8.31 4.75
CA LEU A 100 21.51 7.03 4.58
C LEU A 100 22.47 5.85 4.70
N SER A 101 23.62 5.88 4.01
CA SER A 101 24.62 4.81 4.06
C SER A 101 25.24 4.63 5.47
N ILE A 102 25.49 5.71 6.20
CA ILE A 102 25.94 5.68 7.61
C ILE A 102 24.84 5.13 8.52
N THR A 103 23.58 5.52 8.30
CA THR A 103 22.44 4.97 9.05
C THR A 103 22.39 3.45 8.91
N TYR A 104 22.51 2.93 7.69
CA TYR A 104 22.56 1.50 7.41
C TYR A 104 23.72 0.79 8.09
N PHE A 105 24.90 1.42 8.10
CA PHE A 105 26.06 0.91 8.83
C PHE A 105 25.85 0.85 10.35
N ILE A 106 25.24 1.88 10.95
CA ILE A 106 24.93 1.90 12.39
C ILE A 106 23.99 0.74 12.74
N LEU A 107 22.93 0.54 11.95
CA LEU A 107 22.00 -0.56 12.13
C LEU A 107 22.72 -1.92 11.97
N PHE A 108 23.56 -2.07 10.94
CA PHE A 108 24.36 -3.28 10.75
C PHE A 108 25.28 -3.56 11.94
N LEU A 109 26.00 -2.55 12.44
CA LEU A 109 26.90 -2.66 13.58
C LEU A 109 26.17 -3.11 14.85
N ILE A 110 25.01 -2.51 15.14
CA ILE A 110 24.18 -2.86 16.30
C ILE A 110 23.71 -4.32 16.19
N SER A 111 23.18 -4.71 15.03
CA SER A 111 22.73 -6.08 14.79
C SER A 111 23.85 -7.10 14.92
N PHE A 112 24.97 -6.87 14.22
CA PHE A 112 26.10 -7.78 14.19
C PHE A 112 26.70 -7.99 15.57
N SER A 113 26.88 -6.89 16.31
CA SER A 113 27.35 -6.92 17.69
C SER A 113 26.37 -7.67 18.60
N SER A 114 25.07 -7.43 18.44
CA SER A 114 24.03 -8.10 19.23
C SER A 114 24.04 -9.60 19.01
N LEU A 115 24.16 -10.07 17.75
CA LEU A 115 24.26 -11.48 17.45
C LEU A 115 25.53 -12.10 18.02
N ALA A 116 26.69 -11.46 17.84
CA ALA A 116 27.96 -11.95 18.37
C ALA A 116 27.94 -12.05 19.90
N ILE A 117 27.33 -11.07 20.59
CA ILE A 117 27.15 -11.08 22.05
C ILE A 117 26.20 -12.22 22.45
N LEU A 118 25.05 -12.35 21.80
CA LEU A 118 24.07 -13.40 22.08
C LEU A 118 24.67 -14.79 21.92
N LEU A 119 25.33 -15.06 20.78
CA LEU A 119 26.00 -16.33 20.53
C LEU A 119 27.15 -16.57 21.52
N LYS A 120 27.89 -15.54 21.93
CA LYS A 120 28.95 -15.67 22.94
C LYS A 120 28.37 -16.03 24.31
N LYS A 121 27.19 -15.51 24.67
CA LYS A 121 26.48 -15.86 25.91
C LYS A 121 25.94 -17.29 25.88
N ILE A 122 25.54 -17.79 24.72
CA ILE A 122 24.99 -19.14 24.56
C ILE A 122 26.11 -20.20 24.47
N THR A 123 27.15 -19.92 23.69
CA THR A 123 28.15 -20.93 23.31
C THR A 123 29.43 -20.88 24.12
N HIS A 124 29.75 -19.72 24.71
CA HIS A 124 31.06 -19.44 25.34
C HIS A 124 32.27 -19.72 24.43
N ASN A 125 32.07 -19.91 23.13
CA ASN A 125 33.10 -20.35 22.20
C ASN A 125 33.31 -19.32 21.08
N ARG A 126 34.53 -18.80 21.00
CA ARG A 126 34.92 -17.76 20.04
C ARG A 126 34.81 -18.19 18.58
N ILE A 127 35.17 -19.44 18.26
CA ILE A 127 35.13 -19.97 16.88
C ILE A 127 33.69 -20.14 16.41
N ILE A 128 32.85 -20.76 17.26
CA ILE A 128 31.42 -20.95 16.95
C ILE A 128 30.73 -19.61 16.75
N VAL A 129 31.05 -18.60 17.59
CA VAL A 129 30.53 -17.23 17.44
C VAL A 129 30.87 -16.65 16.07
N VAL A 130 32.16 -16.64 15.68
CA VAL A 130 32.58 -16.06 14.40
C VAL A 130 31.88 -16.74 13.22
N LEU A 131 31.86 -18.07 13.19
CA LEU A 131 31.30 -18.84 12.06
C LEU A 131 29.78 -18.71 11.97
N LEU A 132 29.05 -18.82 13.09
CA LEU A 132 27.59 -18.70 13.07
C LEU A 132 27.10 -17.26 12.86
N THR A 133 27.87 -16.26 13.28
CA THR A 133 27.60 -14.87 12.87
C THR A 133 27.73 -14.71 11.36
N ALA A 134 28.76 -15.32 10.75
CA ALA A 134 28.91 -15.30 9.28
C ALA A 134 27.70 -15.94 8.58
N VAL A 135 27.26 -17.12 9.04
CA VAL A 135 26.09 -17.84 8.51
C VAL A 135 24.82 -16.97 8.48
N HIS A 136 24.57 -16.20 9.55
CA HIS A 136 23.38 -15.34 9.60
C HIS A 136 23.41 -14.23 8.54
N PHE A 137 24.53 -13.51 8.43
CA PHE A 137 24.63 -12.36 7.52
C PHE A 137 24.90 -12.75 6.06
N MET A 138 25.41 -13.97 5.83
CA MET A 138 25.50 -14.58 4.49
C MET A 138 24.21 -15.31 4.08
N SER A 139 23.18 -15.29 4.93
CA SER A 139 21.92 -15.96 4.62
C SER A 139 21.30 -15.40 3.33
N PRO A 140 21.00 -16.25 2.34
CA PRO A 140 20.39 -15.82 1.07
C PRO A 140 19.07 -15.09 1.30
N PHE A 141 18.36 -15.46 2.35
CA PHE A 141 17.09 -14.87 2.71
C PHE A 141 17.24 -13.44 3.20
N LEU A 142 18.24 -13.18 4.05
CA LEU A 142 18.52 -11.82 4.49
C LEU A 142 18.98 -10.97 3.30
N MET A 143 19.87 -11.51 2.46
CA MET A 143 20.38 -10.82 1.26
C MET A 143 19.24 -10.48 0.27
N ALA A 144 18.28 -11.38 0.06
CA ALA A 144 17.15 -11.16 -0.84
C ALA A 144 16.22 -10.03 -0.38
N GLN A 145 16.18 -9.72 0.93
CA GLN A 145 15.39 -8.61 1.45
C GLN A 145 16.06 -7.24 1.27
N SER A 146 17.33 -7.16 0.84
CA SER A 146 18.07 -5.90 0.66
C SER A 146 17.41 -4.89 -0.29
N GLY A 147 16.48 -5.37 -1.14
CA GLY A 147 15.59 -4.56 -1.98
C GLY A 147 14.58 -3.71 -1.22
N ILE A 148 14.29 -4.04 0.05
CA ILE A 148 13.19 -3.47 0.83
C ILE A 148 13.74 -3.05 2.22
N PRO A 149 14.29 -1.82 2.36
CA PRO A 149 15.03 -1.41 3.56
C PRO A 149 14.28 -1.59 4.88
N PRO A 150 12.99 -1.21 5.02
CA PRO A 150 12.21 -1.45 6.24
C PRO A 150 12.23 -2.92 6.70
N ILE A 151 12.05 -3.85 5.76
CA ILE A 151 12.06 -5.29 6.04
C ILE A 151 13.49 -5.78 6.30
N PHE A 152 14.44 -5.40 5.43
CA PHE A 152 15.83 -5.80 5.55
C PHE A 152 16.42 -5.49 6.92
N PHE A 153 16.31 -4.23 7.36
CA PHE A 153 16.83 -3.79 8.65
C PHE A 153 15.98 -4.32 9.81
N GLY A 154 14.67 -4.44 9.64
CA GLY A 154 13.80 -5.04 10.65
C GLY A 154 14.17 -6.49 10.97
N VAL A 155 14.48 -7.29 9.94
CA VAL A 155 14.97 -8.67 10.08
C VAL A 155 16.37 -8.70 10.65
N MET A 156 17.23 -7.81 10.15
CA MET A 156 18.58 -7.64 10.66
C MET A 156 18.56 -7.32 12.15
N MET A 157 17.54 -6.65 12.69
CA MET A 157 17.42 -6.33 14.12
C MET A 157 16.90 -7.46 15.01
N LEU A 158 16.51 -8.62 14.47
CA LEU A 158 16.09 -9.77 15.28
C LEU A 158 17.11 -10.20 16.35
N PRO A 159 18.44 -10.22 16.11
CA PRO A 159 19.41 -10.53 17.15
C PRO A 159 19.39 -9.54 18.32
N LEU A 160 19.11 -8.26 18.07
CA LEU A 160 18.96 -7.25 19.13
C LEU A 160 17.71 -7.55 19.97
N SER A 161 16.57 -7.83 19.34
CA SER A 161 15.35 -8.23 20.06
C SER A 161 15.58 -9.48 20.91
N ALA A 162 16.22 -10.51 20.34
CA ALA A 162 16.52 -11.75 21.04
C ALA A 162 17.53 -11.56 22.19
N LEU A 163 18.48 -10.63 22.05
CA LEU A 163 19.42 -10.27 23.11
C LEU A 163 18.69 -9.57 24.27
N CYS A 164 17.76 -8.65 23.97
CA CYS A 164 16.88 -8.07 24.98
C CYS A 164 16.06 -9.14 25.70
N ASP A 165 15.46 -10.07 24.94
CA ASP A 165 14.69 -11.18 25.52
C ASP A 165 15.57 -12.09 26.39
N PHE A 166 16.83 -12.33 26.01
CA PHE A 166 17.79 -13.08 26.83
C PHE A 166 18.05 -12.39 28.18
N PHE A 167 18.29 -11.07 28.17
CA PHE A 167 18.53 -10.32 29.41
C PHE A 167 17.27 -10.21 30.27
N LEU A 168 16.11 -10.00 29.66
CA LEU A 168 14.82 -10.04 30.35
C LEU A 168 14.59 -11.40 30.99
N PHE A 169 14.79 -12.49 30.24
CA PHE A 169 14.67 -13.86 30.75
C PHE A 169 15.58 -14.09 31.96
N LYS A 170 16.84 -13.64 31.87
CA LYS A 170 17.79 -13.74 32.98
C LYS A 170 17.35 -12.94 34.20
N ALA A 171 16.91 -11.69 34.00
CA ALA A 171 16.42 -10.84 35.09
C ALA A 171 15.19 -11.45 35.77
N VAL A 172 14.20 -11.92 35.01
CA VAL A 172 13.01 -12.59 35.54
C VAL A 172 13.41 -13.85 36.32
N TYR A 173 14.31 -14.66 35.78
CA TYR A 173 14.79 -15.87 36.44
C TYR A 173 15.50 -15.56 37.77
N GLU A 174 16.33 -14.52 37.83
CA GLU A 174 17.00 -14.08 39.06
C GLU A 174 15.99 -13.57 40.11
N ILE A 175 14.99 -12.77 39.70
CA ILE A 175 13.92 -12.29 40.59
C ILE A 175 13.13 -13.47 41.19
N GLU A 176 12.82 -14.49 40.38
CA GLU A 176 12.13 -15.67 40.87
C GLU A 176 12.93 -16.46 41.89
N GLN A 177 14.25 -16.62 41.70
CA GLN A 177 15.09 -17.26 42.71
C GLN A 177 15.15 -16.44 44.00
N MET A 178 15.11 -15.11 43.90
CA MET A 178 15.11 -14.21 45.06
C MET A 178 13.74 -14.11 45.77
N SER A 179 12.65 -14.59 45.15
CA SER A 179 11.26 -14.43 45.62
C SER A 179 10.92 -15.07 46.96
N HIS A 180 11.80 -15.90 47.52
CA HIS A 180 11.65 -16.38 48.90
C HIS A 180 12.15 -15.37 49.95
N ASN A 181 12.87 -14.30 49.58
CA ASN A 181 13.47 -13.30 50.50
C ASN A 181 13.28 -11.83 50.04
N LEU A 182 12.28 -11.55 49.20
CA LEU A 182 12.23 -10.37 48.31
C LEU A 182 11.97 -9.00 48.98
N VAL A 183 11.82 -8.91 50.31
CA VAL A 183 11.63 -7.62 51.00
C VAL A 183 12.94 -6.80 51.12
N ARG A 184 14.10 -7.33 50.70
CA ARG A 184 15.42 -6.71 50.97
C ARG A 184 16.40 -6.56 49.80
N SER A 185 15.97 -6.70 48.54
CA SER A 185 16.91 -6.63 47.39
C SER A 185 16.95 -5.24 46.73
N ASP A 186 18.10 -4.56 46.83
CA ASP A 186 18.42 -3.22 46.27
C ASP A 186 18.48 -3.11 44.73
N LYS A 187 17.85 -4.02 43.97
CA LYS A 187 17.94 -4.05 42.49
C LYS A 187 16.70 -3.63 41.68
N PRO A 188 15.67 -2.93 42.21
CA PRO A 188 14.50 -2.54 41.39
C PRO A 188 14.89 -1.59 40.24
N ALA A 189 15.89 -0.73 40.45
CA ALA A 189 16.38 0.19 39.42
C ALA A 189 16.94 -0.55 38.19
N LEU A 190 17.71 -1.62 38.37
CA LEU A 190 18.27 -2.39 37.25
C LEU A 190 17.17 -3.05 36.41
N ILE A 191 16.12 -3.56 37.06
CA ILE A 191 14.99 -4.19 36.37
C ILE A 191 14.20 -3.14 35.58
N ALA A 192 13.93 -1.98 36.19
CA ALA A 192 13.29 -0.86 35.51
C ALA A 192 14.08 -0.41 34.28
N TRP A 193 15.41 -0.32 34.38
CA TRP A 193 16.30 0.01 33.26
C TRP A 193 16.25 -1.02 32.13
N ILE A 194 16.27 -2.33 32.44
CA ILE A 194 16.17 -3.39 31.42
C ILE A 194 14.82 -3.30 30.70
N LEU A 195 13.73 -3.00 31.42
CA LEU A 195 12.40 -2.85 30.84
C LEU A 195 12.30 -1.62 29.94
N LEU A 196 12.76 -0.47 30.42
CA LEU A 196 12.79 0.77 29.64
C LEU A 196 13.61 0.56 28.36
N PHE A 197 14.78 -0.06 28.47
CA PHE A 197 15.62 -0.38 27.33
C PHE A 197 14.93 -1.35 26.35
N SER A 198 14.23 -2.38 26.86
CA SER A 198 13.48 -3.30 26.01
C SER A 198 12.31 -2.63 25.29
N ILE A 199 11.61 -1.70 25.94
CA ILE A 199 10.55 -0.90 25.31
C ILE A 199 11.16 -0.07 24.19
N LEU A 200 12.25 0.65 24.47
CA LEU A 200 12.94 1.48 23.49
C LEU A 200 13.40 0.68 22.27
N VAL A 201 14.02 -0.49 22.47
CA VAL A 201 14.44 -1.37 21.36
C VAL A 201 13.25 -1.82 20.52
N ARG A 202 12.14 -2.22 21.13
CA ARG A 202 10.95 -2.66 20.40
C ARG A 202 10.26 -1.52 19.66
N LEU A 203 10.29 -0.30 20.21
CA LEU A 203 9.85 0.91 19.50
C LEU A 203 10.71 1.16 18.26
N VAL A 204 12.04 1.08 18.37
CA VAL A 204 12.94 1.23 17.23
C VAL A 204 12.71 0.15 16.16
N ILE A 205 12.54 -1.11 16.56
CA ILE A 205 12.25 -2.19 15.59
C ILE A 205 10.89 -1.97 14.91
N SER A 206 9.88 -1.56 15.67
CA SER A 206 8.54 -1.25 15.17
C SER A 206 8.55 -0.09 14.18
N SER A 207 9.37 0.93 14.43
CA SER A 207 9.49 2.10 13.56
C SER A 207 10.33 1.86 12.31
N ILE A 208 11.24 0.88 12.32
CA ILE A 208 11.96 0.44 11.12
C ILE A 208 11.01 -0.32 10.19
N GLY A 209 10.26 -1.29 10.72
CA GLY A 209 9.33 -2.09 9.92
C GLY A 209 8.33 -2.85 10.78
N TRP A 210 7.05 -2.49 10.69
CA TRP A 210 6.00 -3.12 11.50
C TRP A 210 5.82 -4.60 11.18
N TYR A 211 6.05 -5.04 9.93
CA TYR A 211 6.02 -6.46 9.56
C TYR A 211 7.01 -7.30 10.37
N SER A 212 8.28 -6.91 10.38
CA SER A 212 9.34 -7.56 11.15
C SER A 212 9.09 -7.47 12.66
N ALA A 213 8.49 -6.37 13.12
CA ALA A 213 8.12 -6.18 14.52
C ALA A 213 7.06 -7.19 14.95
N VAL A 214 5.97 -7.36 14.19
CA VAL A 214 4.93 -8.37 14.44
C VAL A 214 5.53 -9.78 14.45
N ILE A 215 6.36 -10.11 13.45
CA ILE A 215 7.00 -11.43 13.34
C ILE A 215 7.90 -11.70 14.55
N SER A 216 8.72 -10.72 14.94
CA SER A 216 9.57 -10.81 16.14
C SER A 216 8.73 -10.94 17.41
N ALA A 217 7.64 -10.17 17.53
CA ALA A 217 6.74 -10.19 18.67
C ALA A 217 6.12 -11.56 18.90
N VAL A 218 5.57 -12.14 17.83
CA VAL A 218 4.97 -13.46 17.87
C VAL A 218 6.03 -14.51 18.22
N GLY A 219 7.23 -14.44 17.65
CA GLY A 219 8.34 -15.33 18.00
C GLY A 219 8.69 -15.28 19.49
N SER A 220 8.91 -14.08 20.03
CA SER A 220 9.21 -13.87 21.45
C SER A 220 8.08 -14.33 22.36
N CYS A 221 6.84 -13.89 22.09
CA CYS A 221 5.66 -14.24 22.86
C CYS A 221 5.42 -15.77 22.88
N LEU A 222 5.49 -16.43 21.72
CA LEU A 222 5.34 -17.89 21.64
C LEU A 222 6.38 -18.61 22.49
N PHE A 223 7.66 -18.25 22.35
CA PHE A 223 8.74 -18.87 23.13
C PHE A 223 8.45 -18.79 24.64
N PHE A 224 8.10 -17.61 25.12
CA PHE A 224 7.84 -17.35 26.53
C PHE A 224 6.56 -18.01 27.05
N ILE A 225 5.47 -18.00 26.26
CA ILE A 225 4.21 -18.70 26.59
C ILE A 225 4.47 -20.20 26.75
N ILE A 226 5.16 -20.81 25.79
CA ILE A 226 5.44 -22.25 25.80
C ILE A 226 6.40 -22.62 26.94
N TYR A 227 7.43 -21.80 27.17
CA TYR A 227 8.35 -21.99 28.30
C TYR A 227 7.62 -21.94 29.65
N SER A 228 6.66 -21.02 29.79
CA SER A 228 5.80 -20.89 30.96
C SER A 228 4.94 -22.11 31.18
N PHE A 229 4.34 -22.64 30.10
CA PHE A 229 3.52 -23.85 30.14
C PHE A 229 4.31 -25.04 30.70
N PHE A 230 5.56 -25.24 30.24
CA PHE A 230 6.42 -26.31 30.78
C PHE A 230 6.85 -26.12 32.24
N ARG A 231 6.56 -24.97 32.85
CA ARG A 231 6.89 -24.63 34.24
C ARG A 231 5.68 -24.67 35.19
N LEU A 232 4.46 -24.87 34.68
CA LEU A 232 3.21 -24.76 35.45
C LEU A 232 3.17 -25.64 36.71
N ASN A 233 3.92 -26.74 36.77
CA ASN A 233 3.91 -27.66 37.93
C ASN A 233 4.51 -27.10 39.24
N LYS A 234 5.09 -25.88 39.29
CA LYS A 234 5.73 -25.35 40.51
C LYS A 234 5.54 -23.86 40.79
N ALA A 235 4.95 -23.07 39.89
CA ALA A 235 4.90 -21.62 40.00
C ALA A 235 3.47 -21.12 40.27
N ASN A 236 3.33 -20.01 41.02
CA ASN A 236 2.08 -19.28 41.12
C ASN A 236 1.72 -18.73 39.72
N ILE A 237 0.81 -19.41 39.02
CA ILE A 237 0.35 -19.08 37.67
C ILE A 237 0.04 -17.59 37.53
N LYS A 238 -0.59 -16.98 38.54
CA LYS A 238 -0.95 -15.56 38.51
C LYS A 238 0.28 -14.65 38.41
N GLN A 239 1.33 -14.93 39.18
CA GLN A 239 2.56 -14.13 39.16
C GLN A 239 3.36 -14.37 37.88
N LEU A 240 3.37 -15.60 37.38
CA LEU A 240 4.01 -15.95 36.11
C LEU A 240 3.35 -15.18 34.96
N VAL A 241 2.02 -15.32 34.83
CA VAL A 241 1.21 -14.64 33.81
C VAL A 241 1.37 -13.12 33.91
N LEU A 242 1.29 -12.54 35.11
CA LEU A 242 1.48 -11.10 35.31
C LEU A 242 2.86 -10.63 34.82
N ARG A 243 3.94 -11.35 35.14
CA ARG A 243 5.30 -10.99 34.69
C ARG A 243 5.43 -11.10 33.17
N TYR A 244 4.80 -12.08 32.54
CA TYR A 244 4.81 -12.20 31.07
C TYR A 244 4.00 -11.11 30.37
N ILE A 245 2.82 -10.79 30.92
CA ILE A 245 2.02 -9.67 30.42
C ILE A 245 2.86 -8.39 30.50
N VAL A 246 3.43 -8.08 31.67
CA VAL A 246 4.14 -6.82 31.88
C VAL A 246 5.45 -6.72 31.11
N TYR A 247 6.25 -7.78 31.06
CA TYR A 247 7.60 -7.70 30.51
C TYR A 247 7.71 -8.03 29.03
N ILE A 248 6.75 -8.79 28.48
CA ILE A 248 6.81 -9.25 27.09
C ILE A 248 5.63 -8.70 26.29
N ILE A 249 4.39 -8.86 26.77
CA ILE A 249 3.21 -8.49 25.97
C ILE A 249 3.04 -6.97 25.93
N ILE A 250 3.06 -6.27 27.07
CA ILE A 250 2.84 -4.82 27.12
C ILE A 250 3.78 -4.04 26.21
N PRO A 251 5.12 -4.26 26.19
CA PRO A 251 5.99 -3.50 25.29
C PRO A 251 5.67 -3.74 23.81
N TRP A 252 5.22 -4.94 23.44
CA TRP A 252 4.76 -5.22 22.08
C TRP A 252 3.41 -4.59 21.78
N VAL A 253 2.47 -4.62 22.72
CA VAL A 253 1.16 -3.96 22.59
C VAL A 253 1.33 -2.46 22.44
N ILE A 254 2.22 -1.82 23.22
CA ILE A 254 2.54 -0.39 23.07
C ILE A 254 3.13 -0.13 21.69
N GLY A 255 4.08 -0.95 21.23
CA GLY A 255 4.63 -0.84 19.88
C GLY A 255 3.57 -0.97 18.79
N MET A 256 2.66 -1.95 18.91
CA MET A 256 1.56 -2.18 17.96
C MET A 256 0.50 -1.07 18.00
N ALA A 257 0.18 -0.55 19.18
CA ALA A 257 -0.77 0.55 19.34
C ALA A 257 -0.24 1.82 18.67
N LEU A 258 1.07 2.09 18.81
CA LEU A 258 1.72 3.20 18.11
C LEU A 258 1.73 2.99 16.59
N ILE A 259 2.01 1.77 16.11
CA ILE A 259 1.90 1.46 14.67
C ILE A 259 0.47 1.73 14.17
N LEU A 260 -0.55 1.24 14.87
CA LEU A 260 -1.94 1.44 14.49
C LEU A 260 -2.35 2.91 14.53
N PHE A 261 -1.84 3.67 15.49
CA PHE A 261 -2.08 5.10 15.59
C PHE A 261 -1.44 5.88 14.42
N LEU A 262 -0.27 5.45 13.96
CA LEU A 262 0.46 6.06 12.86
C LEU A 262 0.04 5.54 11.47
N THR A 263 -0.73 4.45 11.39
CA THR A 263 -1.17 3.86 10.13
C THR A 263 -2.58 4.38 9.79
N PRO A 264 -2.79 4.98 8.60
CA PRO A 264 -4.12 5.39 8.16
C PRO A 264 -5.14 4.23 8.22
N ARG A 265 -6.39 4.52 8.59
CA ARG A 265 -7.44 3.49 8.78
C ARG A 265 -7.69 2.70 7.51
N GLU A 266 -7.67 3.36 6.37
CA GLU A 266 -7.85 2.77 5.03
C GLU A 266 -6.71 1.79 4.74
N ALA A 267 -5.47 2.16 5.08
CA ALA A 267 -4.31 1.28 4.93
C ALA A 267 -4.36 0.05 5.86
N ALA A 268 -4.96 0.18 7.05
CA ALA A 268 -5.21 -0.92 7.98
C ALA A 268 -6.39 -1.81 7.57
N SER A 269 -7.31 -1.28 6.77
CA SER A 269 -8.47 -2.01 6.23
C SER A 269 -8.12 -2.91 5.04
N PHE A 270 -6.95 -2.73 4.42
CA PHE A 270 -6.53 -3.55 3.28
C PHE A 270 -6.42 -5.04 3.65
N ARG A 271 -7.12 -5.87 2.87
CA ARG A 271 -7.16 -7.33 2.98
C ARG A 271 -6.69 -7.95 1.66
N SER A 272 -5.74 -8.88 1.71
CA SER A 272 -5.36 -9.67 0.53
C SER A 272 -6.25 -10.91 0.40
N SER A 273 -6.48 -11.36 -0.84
CA SER A 273 -7.21 -12.61 -1.09
C SER A 273 -6.44 -13.83 -0.58
N MET A 274 -7.15 -14.95 -0.41
CA MET A 274 -6.51 -16.17 0.08
C MET A 274 -5.58 -16.79 -0.98
N GLU A 275 -5.92 -16.68 -2.26
CA GLU A 275 -5.05 -17.07 -3.38
C GLU A 275 -3.79 -16.21 -3.41
N PHE A 276 -3.89 -14.91 -3.11
CA PHE A 276 -2.73 -14.03 -3.00
C PHE A 276 -1.81 -14.45 -1.85
N PHE A 277 -2.36 -14.80 -0.68
CA PHE A 277 -1.57 -15.33 0.44
C PHE A 277 -0.91 -16.66 0.09
N ASN A 278 -1.61 -17.53 -0.63
CA ASN A 278 -1.07 -18.79 -1.11
C ASN A 278 0.07 -18.55 -2.11
N GLY A 279 -0.14 -17.69 -3.11
CA GLY A 279 0.90 -17.35 -4.09
C GLY A 279 2.17 -16.76 -3.45
N ASN A 280 2.05 -16.06 -2.32
CA ASN A 280 3.17 -15.50 -1.55
C ASN A 280 3.58 -16.31 -0.29
N SER A 281 3.14 -17.56 -0.16
CA SER A 281 3.59 -18.45 0.90
C SER A 281 4.78 -19.31 0.47
N VAL A 282 5.49 -19.87 1.45
CA VAL A 282 6.68 -20.69 1.21
C VAL A 282 6.36 -21.87 0.31
N ASP A 283 7.12 -21.98 -0.78
CA ASP A 283 7.19 -23.23 -1.53
C ASP A 283 8.20 -24.18 -0.87
N MET A 284 7.79 -25.42 -0.59
CA MET A 284 8.64 -26.44 0.02
C MET A 284 9.95 -26.66 -0.73
N ILE A 285 9.96 -26.49 -2.07
CA ILE A 285 11.18 -26.64 -2.88
C ILE A 285 12.24 -25.61 -2.46
N THR A 286 11.81 -24.40 -2.12
CA THR A 286 12.71 -23.28 -1.75
C THR A 286 13.30 -23.44 -0.35
N LEU A 287 12.72 -24.27 0.52
CA LEU A 287 13.31 -24.62 1.81
C LEU A 287 14.47 -25.61 1.67
N LEU A 288 14.36 -26.50 0.68
CA LEU A 288 15.25 -27.64 0.48
C LEU A 288 16.41 -27.33 -0.45
N PHE A 289 16.20 -26.57 -1.53
CA PHE A 289 17.26 -26.26 -2.48
C PHE A 289 17.86 -24.87 -2.24
N PRO A 290 19.19 -24.72 -2.36
CA PRO A 290 19.80 -23.40 -2.36
C PRO A 290 19.31 -22.60 -3.57
N GLY A 291 19.19 -21.28 -3.42
CA GLY A 291 18.94 -20.38 -4.53
C GLY A 291 20.20 -20.21 -5.39
N LEU A 292 20.04 -19.66 -6.58
CA LEU A 292 21.15 -19.47 -7.54
C LEU A 292 22.23 -18.49 -7.05
N SER A 293 21.95 -17.71 -6.00
CA SER A 293 22.90 -16.78 -5.39
C SER A 293 23.88 -17.47 -4.41
N GLN A 294 23.64 -18.72 -4.04
CA GLN A 294 24.54 -19.49 -3.17
C GLN A 294 25.56 -20.30 -3.98
N ALA A 295 26.79 -20.39 -3.48
CA ALA A 295 27.86 -21.20 -4.06
C ALA A 295 27.46 -22.68 -4.24
N LEU A 296 26.70 -23.22 -3.28
CA LEU A 296 26.27 -24.63 -3.30
C LEU A 296 25.36 -24.95 -4.50
N ALA A 297 24.64 -23.96 -5.03
CA ALA A 297 23.77 -24.16 -6.20
C ALA A 297 24.55 -24.61 -7.44
N ASN A 298 25.81 -24.17 -7.59
CA ASN A 298 26.66 -24.56 -8.71
C ASN A 298 27.16 -26.01 -8.63
N ILE A 299 27.05 -26.63 -7.45
CA ILE A 299 27.53 -28.00 -7.20
C ILE A 299 26.40 -29.02 -7.31
N LEU A 300 25.15 -28.59 -7.07
CA LEU A 300 23.97 -29.44 -7.09
C LEU A 300 23.21 -29.30 -8.42
N PRO A 301 23.32 -30.26 -9.36
CA PRO A 301 22.68 -30.15 -10.69
C PRO A 301 21.16 -29.99 -10.60
N SER A 302 20.54 -30.58 -9.57
CA SER A 302 19.11 -30.45 -9.29
C SER A 302 18.68 -29.03 -8.99
N THR A 303 19.57 -28.17 -8.46
CA THR A 303 19.23 -26.78 -8.17
C THR A 303 18.91 -26.01 -9.43
N SER A 304 19.70 -26.17 -10.49
CA SER A 304 19.40 -25.53 -11.78
C SER A 304 18.09 -26.03 -12.40
N TYR A 305 17.69 -27.28 -12.13
CA TYR A 305 16.41 -27.81 -12.60
C TYR A 305 15.21 -27.21 -11.85
N PHE A 306 15.27 -27.13 -10.52
CA PHE A 306 14.16 -26.65 -9.70
C PHE A 306 14.08 -25.13 -9.57
N MET A 307 15.23 -24.44 -9.64
CA MET A 307 15.34 -23.00 -9.42
C MET A 307 15.77 -22.22 -10.68
N GLY A 308 16.00 -22.90 -11.81
CA GLY A 308 16.50 -22.30 -13.05
C GLY A 308 15.44 -21.90 -14.09
N SER A 309 15.92 -21.30 -15.18
CA SER A 309 15.28 -20.37 -16.13
C SER A 309 14.09 -20.86 -16.99
N GLY A 310 13.30 -21.83 -16.52
CA GLY A 310 12.07 -22.28 -17.19
C GLY A 310 10.85 -22.40 -16.27
N ASN A 311 11.04 -22.38 -14.95
CA ASN A 311 9.97 -22.48 -13.96
C ASN A 311 9.94 -21.22 -13.09
N SER A 312 9.04 -20.27 -13.36
CA SER A 312 8.76 -19.19 -12.41
C SER A 312 7.87 -19.72 -11.29
N LEU A 313 8.46 -19.93 -10.11
CA LEU A 313 7.68 -20.14 -8.90
C LEU A 313 6.81 -18.89 -8.67
N THR A 314 5.57 -19.10 -8.23
CA THR A 314 4.64 -18.03 -7.78
C THR A 314 5.27 -17.02 -6.82
N GLY A 315 4.68 -15.83 -6.70
CA GLY A 315 5.06 -14.84 -5.68
C GLY A 315 6.25 -13.96 -6.07
N ASP A 316 6.75 -13.18 -5.11
CA ASP A 316 7.88 -12.27 -5.35
C ASP A 316 9.24 -13.01 -5.46
N VAL A 317 10.20 -12.41 -6.17
CA VAL A 317 11.54 -12.98 -6.41
C VAL A 317 12.30 -13.27 -5.10
N THR A 318 11.99 -12.57 -4.01
CA THR A 318 12.68 -12.76 -2.73
C THR A 318 12.25 -14.06 -2.03
N MET A 319 11.06 -14.57 -2.33
CA MET A 319 10.57 -15.88 -1.88
C MET A 319 11.47 -17.03 -2.35
N TRP A 320 12.19 -16.87 -3.45
CA TRP A 320 13.05 -17.93 -4.00
C TRP A 320 14.33 -18.17 -3.16
N SER A 321 14.57 -17.33 -2.14
CA SER A 321 15.77 -17.37 -1.29
C SER A 321 15.51 -17.97 0.11
N ASN A 322 14.55 -18.90 0.22
CA ASN A 322 14.09 -19.46 1.50
C ASN A 322 14.94 -20.62 2.07
N TYR A 323 16.03 -21.02 1.42
CA TYR A 323 16.86 -22.18 1.82
C TYR A 323 17.23 -22.23 3.31
N LEU A 324 16.97 -23.36 3.98
CA LEU A 324 17.19 -23.53 5.43
C LEU A 324 18.58 -24.02 5.81
N GLY A 325 19.34 -24.62 4.89
CA GLY A 325 20.63 -25.25 5.17
C GLY A 325 20.50 -26.65 5.79
N TYR A 326 20.93 -27.68 5.05
CA TYR A 326 20.88 -29.07 5.49
C TYR A 326 21.62 -29.27 6.82
N THR A 327 22.82 -28.73 6.94
CA THR A 327 23.64 -28.91 8.14
C THR A 327 22.95 -28.28 9.36
N MET A 328 22.40 -27.06 9.20
CA MET A 328 21.70 -26.37 10.30
C MET A 328 20.42 -27.12 10.73
N MET A 329 19.67 -27.67 9.77
CA MET A 329 18.50 -28.53 10.04
C MET A 329 18.91 -29.80 10.80
N ILE A 330 19.89 -30.55 10.31
CA ILE A 330 20.32 -31.82 10.92
C ILE A 330 20.80 -31.61 12.36
N ILE A 331 21.61 -30.58 12.60
CA ILE A 331 22.10 -30.21 13.93
C ILE A 331 20.95 -29.87 14.87
N SER A 332 20.01 -29.03 14.41
CA SER A 332 18.86 -28.59 15.22
C SER A 332 17.93 -29.75 15.54
N LEU A 333 17.57 -30.59 14.57
CA LEU A 333 16.74 -31.77 14.78
C LEU A 333 17.41 -32.77 15.71
N THR A 334 18.74 -32.97 15.57
CA THR A 334 19.49 -33.83 16.49
C THR A 334 19.40 -33.32 17.92
N LEU A 335 19.48 -32.01 18.17
CA LEU A 335 19.30 -31.44 19.50
C LEU A 335 17.89 -31.68 20.05
N ILE A 336 16.87 -31.49 19.22
CA ILE A 336 15.45 -31.63 19.58
C ILE A 336 15.12 -33.07 19.98
N PHE A 337 15.54 -34.05 19.17
CA PHE A 337 15.19 -35.46 19.38
C PHE A 337 16.10 -36.20 20.36
N LYS A 338 17.34 -35.72 20.59
CA LYS A 338 18.28 -36.40 21.50
C LYS A 338 17.91 -36.17 22.95
N LYS A 339 17.33 -37.20 23.59
CA LYS A 339 16.85 -37.20 24.99
C LYS A 339 17.80 -36.57 26.00
N LYS A 340 19.11 -36.81 25.87
CA LYS A 340 20.17 -36.24 26.74
C LYS A 340 20.16 -34.70 26.78
N TYR A 341 19.70 -34.05 25.71
CA TYR A 341 19.77 -32.60 25.55
C TYR A 341 18.41 -31.90 25.62
N ARG A 342 17.32 -32.67 25.72
CA ARG A 342 15.96 -32.14 25.81
C ARG A 342 15.76 -31.43 27.15
N ASN A 343 15.61 -30.11 27.09
CA ASN A 343 15.21 -29.29 28.22
C ASN A 343 14.07 -28.36 27.80
N ARG A 344 13.48 -27.64 28.77
CA ARG A 344 12.33 -26.77 28.53
C ARG A 344 12.62 -25.69 27.49
N ILE A 345 13.80 -25.06 27.55
CA ILE A 345 14.22 -24.04 26.58
C ILE A 345 14.28 -24.61 25.16
N THR A 346 14.90 -25.78 24.99
CA THR A 346 15.01 -26.47 23.68
C THR A 346 13.62 -26.85 23.17
N ALA A 347 12.74 -27.34 24.04
CA ALA A 347 11.37 -27.67 23.67
C ALA A 347 10.55 -26.43 23.28
N SER A 348 10.69 -25.32 24.02
CA SER A 348 10.05 -24.05 23.68
C SER A 348 10.51 -23.52 22.34
N LEU A 349 11.83 -23.47 22.09
CA LEU A 349 12.38 -23.09 20.80
C LEU A 349 11.90 -24.01 19.67
N ALA A 350 11.85 -25.33 19.90
CA ALA A 350 11.37 -26.28 18.89
C ALA A 350 9.89 -26.06 18.51
N ILE A 351 9.04 -25.76 19.48
CA ILE A 351 7.62 -25.48 19.22
C ILE A 351 7.46 -24.10 18.56
N THR A 352 8.21 -23.07 18.99
CA THR A 352 8.24 -21.77 18.30
C THR A 352 8.67 -21.91 16.85
N LEU A 353 9.73 -22.70 16.58
CA LEU A 353 10.18 -23.05 15.23
C LEU A 353 9.05 -23.68 14.41
N LEU A 354 8.38 -24.70 14.96
CA LEU A 354 7.32 -25.40 14.26
C LEU A 354 6.12 -24.49 13.94
N VAL A 355 5.63 -23.73 14.92
CA VAL A 355 4.47 -22.83 14.76
C VAL A 355 4.77 -21.74 13.73
N THR A 356 5.93 -21.09 13.82
CA THR A 356 6.28 -20.01 12.87
C THR A 356 6.62 -20.54 11.49
N LEU A 357 7.14 -21.77 11.36
CA LEU A 357 7.28 -22.45 10.08
C LEU A 357 5.91 -22.74 9.46
N ILE A 358 4.95 -23.23 10.24
CA ILE A 358 3.56 -23.44 9.79
C ILE A 358 2.94 -22.13 9.30
N LEU A 359 3.11 -21.02 10.04
CA LEU A 359 2.62 -19.70 9.61
C LEU A 359 3.27 -19.24 8.29
N SER A 360 4.51 -19.63 8.01
CA SER A 360 5.17 -19.30 6.74
C SER A 360 4.68 -20.11 5.54
N LEU A 361 4.14 -21.31 5.77
CA LEU A 361 3.54 -22.13 4.71
C LEU A 361 2.26 -21.52 4.15
N GLY A 362 1.63 -20.59 4.87
CA GLY A 362 0.43 -19.91 4.38
C GLY A 362 -0.85 -20.73 4.53
N PRO A 363 -1.89 -20.40 3.74
CA PRO A 363 -3.17 -21.08 3.81
C PRO A 363 -3.17 -22.47 3.18
N GLY A 364 -2.19 -22.81 2.34
CA GLY A 364 -2.07 -24.14 1.74
C GLY A 364 -0.62 -24.59 1.53
N LEU A 365 -0.41 -25.90 1.36
CA LEU A 365 0.91 -26.48 1.13
C LEU A 365 1.30 -26.36 -0.35
N LYS A 366 2.39 -25.64 -0.62
CA LYS A 366 2.97 -25.51 -1.97
C LYS A 366 4.16 -26.41 -2.16
N VAL A 367 4.11 -27.20 -3.23
CA VAL A 367 5.25 -27.98 -3.71
C VAL A 367 5.37 -27.72 -5.20
N LEU A 368 6.39 -26.94 -5.59
CA LEU A 368 6.66 -26.66 -7.00
C LEU A 368 5.48 -25.92 -7.67
N GLY A 369 4.94 -24.90 -6.99
CA GLY A 369 3.86 -24.06 -7.48
C GLY A 369 4.36 -23.12 -8.58
N THR A 370 4.38 -23.62 -9.81
CA THR A 370 4.77 -22.86 -11.00
C THR A 370 3.58 -22.13 -11.60
N VAL A 371 3.79 -20.89 -12.05
CA VAL A 371 2.84 -20.21 -12.93
C VAL A 371 3.43 -20.15 -14.32
N LEU A 372 2.59 -20.32 -15.35
CA LEU A 372 2.96 -19.95 -16.72
C LEU A 372 3.36 -18.48 -16.71
N GLN A 373 4.54 -18.20 -17.25
CA GLN A 373 5.17 -16.88 -17.24
C GLN A 373 4.46 -15.96 -18.25
N GLU A 374 3.21 -15.58 -17.96
CA GLU A 374 2.62 -14.40 -18.57
C GLU A 374 3.31 -13.16 -17.98
N SER A 375 3.41 -12.10 -18.77
CA SER A 375 4.26 -10.92 -18.58
C SER A 375 3.99 -10.06 -17.32
N SER A 376 3.27 -10.58 -16.33
CA SER A 376 3.07 -9.97 -15.01
C SER A 376 3.33 -11.03 -13.92
N PRO A 377 4.06 -10.70 -12.84
CA PRO A 377 4.22 -11.62 -11.72
C PRO A 377 2.84 -11.95 -11.13
N ASN A 378 2.32 -13.14 -11.46
CA ASN A 378 1.11 -13.64 -10.86
C ASN A 378 1.40 -13.97 -9.39
N TYR A 379 1.03 -13.03 -8.52
CA TYR A 379 1.15 -13.12 -7.07
C TYR A 379 0.13 -14.07 -6.43
N SER A 380 -0.83 -14.57 -7.21
CA SER A 380 -1.91 -15.44 -6.73
C SER A 380 -1.73 -16.85 -7.26
N LEU A 381 -2.02 -17.84 -6.40
CA LEU A 381 -2.07 -19.26 -6.76
C LEU A 381 -3.41 -19.81 -6.27
N SER A 382 -4.16 -20.46 -7.16
CA SER A 382 -5.47 -21.01 -6.83
C SER A 382 -5.39 -21.95 -5.63
N LEU A 383 -6.39 -21.89 -4.75
CA LEU A 383 -6.48 -22.81 -3.61
C LEU A 383 -6.84 -24.23 -4.05
N ASP A 384 -7.45 -24.40 -5.23
CA ASP A 384 -7.83 -25.71 -5.78
C ASP A 384 -6.60 -26.53 -6.24
N GLU A 385 -5.47 -25.86 -6.43
CA GLU A 385 -4.21 -26.46 -6.88
C GLU A 385 -3.32 -26.89 -5.70
N VAL A 386 -3.74 -26.65 -4.46
CA VAL A 386 -2.94 -26.90 -3.25
C VAL A 386 -3.72 -27.61 -2.15
N LEU A 387 -3.01 -28.25 -1.24
CA LEU A 387 -3.62 -28.78 -0.01
C LEU A 387 -3.88 -27.61 0.97
N VAL A 388 -5.12 -27.15 1.04
CA VAL A 388 -5.54 -26.09 1.97
C VAL A 388 -5.50 -26.60 3.42
N PHE A 389 -4.91 -25.81 4.31
CA PHE A 389 -4.81 -26.14 5.73
C PHE A 389 -6.06 -25.72 6.52
N PRO A 390 -6.40 -26.45 7.61
CA PRO A 390 -7.57 -26.13 8.43
C PRO A 390 -7.46 -24.82 9.21
N TRP A 391 -6.27 -24.22 9.29
CA TRP A 391 -6.03 -22.92 9.92
C TRP A 391 -6.00 -21.76 8.92
N SER A 392 -6.34 -21.96 7.65
CA SER A 392 -6.32 -20.90 6.63
C SER A 392 -7.11 -19.65 7.05
N PHE A 393 -8.16 -19.80 7.86
CA PHE A 393 -8.96 -18.70 8.40
C PHE A 393 -8.14 -17.63 9.15
N ILE A 394 -6.98 -17.97 9.73
CA ILE A 394 -6.17 -17.00 10.48
C ILE A 394 -5.64 -15.88 9.58
N TYR A 395 -5.45 -16.14 8.28
CA TYR A 395 -4.99 -15.14 7.31
C TYR A 395 -6.09 -14.13 6.95
N LYS A 396 -7.33 -14.32 7.44
CA LYS A 396 -8.40 -13.31 7.35
C LYS A 396 -8.36 -12.32 8.53
N ILE A 397 -7.60 -12.60 9.58
CA ILE A 397 -7.57 -11.83 10.84
C ILE A 397 -6.39 -10.84 10.84
N PHE A 398 -6.64 -9.59 11.23
CA PHE A 398 -5.58 -8.59 11.40
C PHE A 398 -4.61 -8.99 12.54
N PRO A 399 -3.29 -8.80 12.41
CA PRO A 399 -2.57 -8.16 11.30
C PRO A 399 -2.21 -9.08 10.13
N LEU A 400 -2.44 -10.40 10.24
CA LEU A 400 -2.07 -11.36 9.19
C LEU A 400 -2.73 -11.05 7.85
N SER A 401 -3.99 -10.61 7.88
CA SER A 401 -4.73 -10.25 6.67
C SER A 401 -4.23 -9.02 5.92
N SER A 402 -3.30 -8.26 6.50
CA SER A 402 -2.61 -7.15 5.86
C SER A 402 -1.14 -7.49 5.52
N MET A 403 -0.70 -8.74 5.73
CA MET A 403 0.65 -9.23 5.43
C MET A 403 0.75 -9.91 4.06
N ARG A 404 0.98 -9.10 3.00
CA ARG A 404 1.11 -9.58 1.61
C ARG A 404 2.10 -10.75 1.44
N ALA A 405 3.26 -10.69 2.10
CA ALA A 405 4.35 -11.66 1.92
C ALA A 405 4.44 -12.66 3.08
N VAL A 406 3.66 -13.75 3.00
CA VAL A 406 3.54 -14.75 4.08
C VAL A 406 4.84 -15.50 4.33
N TYR A 407 5.66 -15.75 3.29
CA TYR A 407 6.95 -16.42 3.45
C TYR A 407 7.90 -15.74 4.45
N ARG A 408 7.72 -14.43 4.71
CA ARG A 408 8.52 -13.66 5.67
C ARG A 408 8.46 -14.19 7.09
N TRP A 409 7.43 -14.96 7.45
CA TRP A 409 7.40 -15.68 8.73
C TRP A 409 8.62 -16.59 8.94
N LEU A 410 9.32 -17.02 7.87
CA LEU A 410 10.58 -17.76 7.93
C LEU A 410 11.73 -17.04 8.65
N PHE A 411 11.63 -15.74 8.91
CA PHE A 411 12.65 -15.03 9.69
C PHE A 411 12.85 -15.67 11.07
N VAL A 412 11.77 -16.03 11.76
CA VAL A 412 11.83 -16.65 13.09
C VAL A 412 12.34 -18.09 13.01
N PRO A 413 11.82 -18.99 12.16
CA PRO A 413 12.37 -20.33 11.96
C PRO A 413 13.88 -20.35 11.71
N LYS A 414 14.38 -19.53 10.78
CA LYS A 414 15.83 -19.47 10.48
C LYS A 414 16.65 -19.01 11.66
N PHE A 415 16.17 -17.97 12.36
CA PHE A 415 16.85 -17.47 13.54
C PHE A 415 16.84 -18.50 14.69
N VAL A 416 15.72 -19.19 14.93
CA VAL A 416 15.61 -20.23 15.96
C VAL A 416 16.48 -21.45 15.62
N LEU A 417 16.55 -21.86 14.35
CA LEU A 417 17.48 -22.90 13.88
C LEU A 417 18.95 -22.51 14.15
N LEU A 418 19.33 -21.26 13.94
CA LEU A 418 20.66 -20.76 14.26
C LEU A 418 20.95 -20.87 15.77
N ILE A 419 19.99 -20.47 16.63
CA ILE A 419 20.12 -20.56 18.08
C ILE A 419 20.21 -22.02 18.55
N LEU A 420 19.31 -22.90 18.09
CA LEU A 420 19.36 -24.33 18.41
C LEU A 420 20.69 -24.95 17.97
N SER A 421 21.15 -24.62 16.77
CA SER A 421 22.44 -25.09 16.24
C SER A 421 23.59 -24.64 17.13
N SER A 422 23.61 -23.38 17.55
CA SER A 422 24.64 -22.85 18.46
C SER A 422 24.69 -23.62 19.80
N VAL A 423 23.53 -23.97 20.37
CA VAL A 423 23.42 -24.73 21.61
C VAL A 423 24.01 -26.14 21.44
N TYR A 424 23.66 -26.83 20.34
CA TYR A 424 24.16 -28.19 20.10
C TYR A 424 25.66 -28.20 19.81
N LEU A 425 26.13 -27.29 18.96
CA LEU A 425 27.55 -27.17 18.60
C LEU A 425 28.41 -26.84 19.82
N SER A 426 27.92 -25.99 20.72
CA SER A 426 28.57 -25.71 22.01
C SER A 426 28.68 -26.96 22.88
N LYS A 427 27.57 -27.71 23.05
CA LYS A 427 27.57 -28.96 23.82
C LYS A 427 28.52 -30.00 23.23
N LEU A 428 28.56 -30.15 21.91
CA LEU A 428 29.52 -31.02 21.22
C LEU A 428 30.96 -30.57 21.48
N TYR A 429 31.24 -29.27 21.36
CA TYR A 429 32.58 -28.72 21.56
C TYR A 429 33.13 -29.00 22.96
N MET A 430 32.26 -29.01 23.98
CA MET A 430 32.61 -29.29 25.37
C MET A 430 32.71 -30.80 25.70
N SER A 431 32.23 -31.69 24.83
CA SER A 431 32.08 -33.12 25.15
C SER A 431 33.34 -33.97 24.98
N GLY A 432 34.36 -33.51 24.24
CA GLY A 432 35.61 -34.25 24.01
C GLY A 432 36.40 -33.75 22.79
N LYS A 433 37.61 -34.27 22.58
CA LYS A 433 38.49 -33.83 21.46
C LYS A 433 37.90 -34.14 20.07
N TRP A 434 37.34 -35.35 19.89
CA TRP A 434 36.70 -35.74 18.63
C TRP A 434 35.42 -34.93 18.38
N GLN A 435 34.57 -34.78 19.40
CA GLN A 435 33.33 -34.01 19.32
C GLN A 435 33.60 -32.52 19.07
N ARG A 436 34.73 -32.00 19.57
CA ARG A 436 35.22 -30.67 19.23
C ARG A 436 35.55 -30.54 17.75
N ALA A 437 36.31 -31.48 17.18
CA ALA A 437 36.62 -31.47 15.75
C ALA A 437 35.33 -31.54 14.92
N VAL A 438 34.41 -32.44 15.27
CA VAL A 438 33.09 -32.56 14.61
C VAL A 438 32.30 -31.26 14.71
N SER A 439 32.27 -30.60 15.88
CA SER A 439 31.61 -29.30 16.04
C SER A 439 32.18 -28.23 15.10
N ILE A 440 33.51 -28.15 14.99
CA ILE A 440 34.17 -27.21 14.07
C ILE A 440 33.85 -27.53 12.61
N ILE A 441 33.93 -28.81 12.21
CA ILE A 441 33.60 -29.25 10.84
C ILE A 441 32.15 -28.89 10.50
N LEU A 442 31.21 -29.15 11.41
CA LEU A 442 29.81 -28.79 11.23
C LEU A 442 29.59 -27.28 11.11
N CYS A 443 30.30 -26.46 11.88
CA CYS A 443 30.26 -25.00 11.70
C CYS A 443 30.77 -24.57 10.31
N VAL A 444 31.87 -25.18 9.84
CA VAL A 444 32.43 -24.89 8.50
C VAL A 444 31.44 -25.31 7.41
N LEU A 445 30.80 -26.48 7.54
CA LEU A 445 29.77 -26.92 6.60
C LEU A 445 28.58 -25.95 6.56
N CYS A 446 28.12 -25.44 7.70
CA CYS A 446 27.12 -24.36 7.71
C CYS A 446 27.60 -23.14 6.91
N VAL A 447 28.84 -22.68 7.11
CA VAL A 447 29.35 -21.53 6.35
C VAL A 447 29.39 -21.82 4.85
N VAL A 448 29.83 -23.02 4.45
CA VAL A 448 29.90 -23.44 3.03
C VAL A 448 28.50 -23.49 2.39
N GLU A 449 27.50 -24.01 3.09
CA GLU A 449 26.12 -24.09 2.57
C GLU A 449 25.49 -22.72 2.32
N PHE A 450 25.86 -21.72 3.12
CA PHE A 450 25.35 -20.35 3.05
C PHE A 450 26.30 -19.40 2.31
N LEU A 451 27.45 -19.89 1.81
CA LEU A 451 28.43 -19.04 1.16
C LEU A 451 27.85 -18.45 -0.14
N PRO A 452 27.78 -17.12 -0.30
CA PRO A 452 27.30 -16.51 -1.54
C PRO A 452 28.25 -16.84 -2.70
N SER A 453 27.70 -17.11 -3.89
CA SER A 453 28.49 -17.38 -5.10
C SER A 453 29.45 -16.23 -5.43
N ARG A 454 29.06 -14.99 -5.10
CA ARG A 454 29.88 -13.78 -5.23
C ARG A 454 31.20 -13.80 -4.44
N VAL A 455 31.26 -14.54 -3.33
CA VAL A 455 32.52 -14.71 -2.59
C VAL A 455 33.49 -15.56 -3.40
N ILE A 456 33.00 -16.57 -4.12
CA ILE A 456 33.82 -17.46 -4.95
C ILE A 456 34.23 -16.76 -6.25
N THR A 457 33.33 -16.00 -6.88
CA THR A 457 33.63 -15.27 -8.12
C THR A 457 34.48 -14.02 -7.90
N GLY A 458 34.67 -13.59 -6.65
CA GLY A 458 35.41 -12.37 -6.30
C GLY A 458 34.61 -11.07 -6.45
N ASP A 459 33.31 -11.14 -6.79
CA ASP A 459 32.43 -9.98 -6.99
C ASP A 459 31.81 -9.49 -5.66
N ILE A 460 32.63 -9.43 -4.60
CA ILE A 460 32.20 -8.97 -3.27
C ILE A 460 31.90 -7.47 -3.24
N PHE A 461 32.36 -6.72 -4.24
CA PHE A 461 32.11 -5.28 -4.42
C PHE A 461 30.93 -5.00 -5.36
N TYR A 462 30.13 -6.00 -5.74
CA TYR A 462 28.96 -5.80 -6.60
C TYR A 462 28.07 -4.64 -6.14
N GLN A 463 27.82 -4.53 -4.83
CA GLN A 463 26.98 -3.49 -4.21
C GLN A 463 27.58 -2.07 -4.27
N SER A 464 28.87 -1.94 -4.61
CA SER A 464 29.48 -0.62 -4.86
C SER A 464 28.94 0.03 -6.13
N ARG A 465 28.42 -0.77 -7.07
CA ARG A 465 27.78 -0.26 -8.28
C ARG A 465 26.54 0.54 -7.96
N TYR A 466 25.70 0.09 -7.02
CA TYR A 466 24.49 0.82 -6.63
C TYR A 466 24.79 2.17 -5.98
N TYR A 467 25.86 2.28 -5.20
CA TYR A 467 26.27 3.57 -4.65
C TYR A 467 26.70 4.55 -5.76
N LYS A 468 27.44 4.06 -6.77
CA LYS A 468 27.83 4.87 -7.94
C LYS A 468 26.62 5.26 -8.79
N MET A 469 25.73 4.31 -9.08
CA MET A 469 24.49 4.57 -9.82
C MET A 469 23.62 5.61 -9.11
N ALA A 470 23.54 5.60 -7.79
CA ALA A 470 22.81 6.62 -7.04
C ALA A 470 23.41 8.04 -7.19
N LEU A 471 24.73 8.16 -7.37
CA LEU A 471 25.39 9.43 -7.69
C LEU A 471 25.14 9.85 -9.14
N GLU A 472 25.17 8.90 -10.08
CA GLU A 472 24.90 9.12 -11.50
C GLU A 472 23.45 9.57 -11.74
N ILE A 473 22.47 8.91 -11.09
CA ILE A 473 21.05 9.32 -11.13
C ILE A 473 20.90 10.80 -10.77
N LYS A 474 21.60 11.29 -9.75
CA LYS A 474 21.49 12.70 -9.37
C LYS A 474 21.90 13.61 -10.53
N ALA A 475 23.04 13.33 -11.15
CA ALA A 475 23.54 14.12 -12.27
C ALA A 475 22.56 14.08 -13.45
N ASP A 476 22.09 12.89 -13.81
CA ASP A 476 21.28 12.68 -15.01
C ASP A 476 19.82 13.14 -14.82
N THR A 477 19.29 13.09 -13.59
CA THR A 477 17.87 13.35 -13.33
C THR A 477 17.58 14.72 -12.71
N ILE A 478 18.56 15.37 -12.08
CA ILE A 478 18.38 16.62 -11.33
C ILE A 478 19.22 17.74 -11.93
N ASP A 479 20.53 17.53 -12.08
CA ASP A 479 21.45 18.59 -12.51
C ASP A 479 21.14 19.08 -13.94
N GLU A 480 20.61 18.21 -14.81
CA GLU A 480 20.14 18.58 -16.15
C GLU A 480 18.93 19.52 -16.16
N LEU A 481 18.05 19.41 -15.16
CA LEU A 481 16.83 20.21 -15.05
C LEU A 481 17.05 21.51 -14.26
N GLN A 482 18.17 21.64 -13.55
CA GLN A 482 18.57 22.85 -12.84
C GLN A 482 18.76 24.00 -13.82
N GLY A 483 17.99 25.07 -13.64
CA GLY A 483 18.00 26.24 -14.52
C GLY A 483 16.93 26.24 -15.62
N ILE A 484 16.29 25.09 -15.89
CA ILE A 484 15.06 25.01 -16.71
C ILE A 484 13.84 25.20 -15.81
N VAL A 485 13.77 24.42 -14.73
CA VAL A 485 12.71 24.52 -13.73
C VAL A 485 13.15 25.54 -12.69
N THR A 486 12.67 26.78 -12.81
CA THR A 486 13.26 27.96 -12.12
C THR A 486 12.53 28.41 -10.87
N LYS A 487 11.35 27.85 -10.57
CA LYS A 487 10.49 28.29 -9.47
C LYS A 487 10.50 27.29 -8.33
N GLU A 488 11.06 27.70 -7.20
CA GLU A 488 10.91 27.00 -5.92
C GLU A 488 9.41 26.81 -5.62
N ASN A 489 9.03 25.61 -5.17
CA ASN A 489 7.65 25.18 -4.93
C ASN A 489 6.73 25.17 -6.17
N ALA A 490 7.28 25.17 -7.40
CA ALA A 490 6.48 24.97 -8.61
C ALA A 490 5.73 23.65 -8.59
N ILE A 491 4.51 23.61 -9.11
CA ILE A 491 3.71 22.39 -9.17
C ILE A 491 3.97 21.71 -10.52
N SER A 492 4.34 20.44 -10.50
CA SER A 492 4.67 19.68 -11.71
C SER A 492 3.84 18.40 -11.84
N ALA A 493 3.48 18.06 -13.08
CA ALA A 493 3.05 16.71 -13.42
C ALA A 493 4.26 15.91 -13.91
N LEU A 494 4.75 15.00 -13.08
CA LEU A 494 5.72 13.97 -13.50
C LEU A 494 4.92 12.84 -14.15
N CYS A 495 5.05 12.66 -15.46
CA CYS A 495 4.31 11.63 -16.19
C CYS A 495 5.16 10.35 -16.28
N SER A 496 4.54 9.22 -16.04
CA SER A 496 5.16 7.91 -16.25
C SER A 496 4.44 7.22 -17.40
N TYR A 497 5.19 6.69 -18.36
CA TYR A 497 4.59 5.85 -19.41
C TYR A 497 4.19 4.46 -18.92
N ASP A 498 4.39 4.19 -17.62
CA ASP A 498 3.90 3.01 -16.93
C ASP A 498 2.74 3.41 -16.00
N PHE A 499 1.55 3.02 -16.43
CA PHE A 499 0.23 3.56 -16.10
C PHE A 499 -0.18 3.38 -14.62
N ASP A 500 0.61 2.64 -13.85
CA ASP A 500 0.39 2.32 -12.44
C ASP A 500 1.57 2.73 -11.53
N SER A 501 2.49 3.56 -12.03
CA SER A 501 3.83 3.61 -11.47
C SER A 501 3.88 4.24 -10.08
N ASN A 502 4.08 3.37 -9.10
CA ASN A 502 4.86 3.64 -7.91
C ASN A 502 6.27 4.13 -8.35
N GLY A 503 6.41 5.43 -8.62
CA GLY A 503 7.60 6.04 -9.22
C GLY A 503 8.69 6.25 -8.18
N PHE A 504 9.57 5.27 -7.99
CA PHE A 504 10.62 5.32 -6.96
C PHE A 504 11.60 6.48 -7.12
N LEU A 505 11.82 6.99 -8.34
CA LEU A 505 12.67 8.16 -8.58
C LEU A 505 12.00 9.50 -8.24
N VAL A 506 10.66 9.56 -8.17
CA VAL A 506 9.89 10.81 -8.03
C VAL A 506 10.36 11.63 -6.83
N ALA A 507 10.42 11.02 -5.65
CA ALA A 507 10.80 11.73 -4.42
C ALA A 507 12.22 12.29 -4.48
N HIS A 508 13.14 11.63 -5.19
CA HIS A 508 14.51 12.10 -5.32
C HIS A 508 14.63 13.26 -6.31
N ILE A 509 13.95 13.16 -7.45
CA ILE A 509 13.94 14.19 -8.50
C ILE A 509 13.30 15.48 -7.98
N VAL A 510 12.09 15.35 -7.45
CA VAL A 510 11.24 16.49 -7.05
C VAL A 510 11.91 17.29 -5.93
N GLU A 511 12.48 16.60 -4.95
CA GLU A 511 13.19 17.24 -3.86
C GLU A 511 14.46 17.96 -4.34
N GLY A 512 15.29 17.31 -5.15
CA GLY A 512 16.51 17.96 -5.65
C GLY A 512 16.25 19.14 -6.60
N LEU A 513 15.04 19.26 -7.14
CA LEU A 513 14.58 20.43 -7.91
C LEU A 513 13.85 21.47 -7.08
N GLY A 514 13.51 21.17 -5.82
CA GLY A 514 12.72 22.06 -4.95
C GLY A 514 11.31 22.33 -5.50
N ILE A 515 10.69 21.35 -6.17
CA ILE A 515 9.35 21.46 -6.74
C ILE A 515 8.35 20.57 -5.98
N LYS A 516 7.07 20.68 -6.32
CA LYS A 516 6.00 19.82 -5.84
C LYS A 516 5.42 19.00 -6.99
N THR A 517 4.89 17.83 -6.70
CA THR A 517 4.22 17.01 -7.72
C THR A 517 3.06 16.20 -7.15
N TYR A 518 2.12 15.85 -8.02
CA TYR A 518 1.03 14.91 -7.75
C TYR A 518 1.51 13.45 -7.77
N ALA A 519 2.64 13.17 -8.43
CA ALA A 519 3.25 11.84 -8.42
C ALA A 519 3.83 11.49 -7.03
N GLY A 520 4.08 10.20 -6.81
CA GLY A 520 4.78 9.78 -5.61
C GLY A 520 5.09 8.30 -5.60
N ALA A 521 5.48 7.81 -4.43
CA ALA A 521 5.97 6.45 -4.26
C ALA A 521 5.45 5.77 -3.00
N GLY A 522 5.10 4.49 -3.16
CA GLY A 522 4.52 3.59 -2.18
C GLY A 522 3.06 3.30 -2.49
N ASP A 523 2.73 2.03 -2.75
CA ASP A 523 1.39 1.56 -3.15
C ASP A 523 0.27 2.17 -2.30
N LYS A 524 0.44 2.16 -0.96
CA LYS A 524 -0.55 2.65 0.00
C LYS A 524 -0.69 4.18 -0.04
N ALA A 525 0.42 4.90 -0.10
CA ALA A 525 0.40 6.37 -0.13
C ALA A 525 -0.20 6.87 -1.45
N LEU A 526 0.16 6.23 -2.57
CA LEU A 526 -0.40 6.54 -3.89
C LEU A 526 -1.91 6.24 -3.94
N THR A 527 -2.36 5.11 -3.37
CA THR A 527 -3.79 4.76 -3.33
C THR A 527 -4.61 5.80 -2.57
N LEU A 528 -4.11 6.23 -1.40
CA LEU A 528 -4.72 7.34 -0.65
C LEU A 528 -4.72 8.63 -1.47
N ALA A 529 -3.65 8.86 -2.23
CA ALA A 529 -3.48 10.08 -3.01
C ALA A 529 -4.41 10.22 -4.22
N LYS A 530 -4.69 9.11 -4.90
CA LYS A 530 -5.58 9.10 -6.07
C LYS A 530 -6.96 9.73 -5.79
N GLY A 531 -7.47 9.62 -4.56
CA GLY A 531 -8.77 10.20 -4.17
C GLY A 531 -8.82 11.74 -4.16
N TYR A 532 -7.67 12.41 -4.26
CA TYR A 532 -7.58 13.85 -4.21
C TYR A 532 -6.78 14.51 -5.33
N ILE A 533 -6.05 13.75 -6.14
CA ILE A 533 -5.38 14.27 -7.34
C ILE A 533 -6.47 14.69 -8.35
N PRO A 534 -6.37 15.88 -8.98
CA PRO A 534 -7.30 16.29 -10.03
C PRO A 534 -7.35 15.25 -11.15
N SER A 535 -8.56 14.89 -11.61
CA SER A 535 -8.73 13.82 -12.60
C SER A 535 -7.95 14.08 -13.89
N ASP A 536 -7.87 15.33 -14.36
CA ASP A 536 -7.09 15.69 -15.55
C ASP A 536 -5.59 15.39 -15.38
N VAL A 537 -5.04 15.66 -14.19
CA VAL A 537 -3.64 15.33 -13.87
C VAL A 537 -3.46 13.83 -13.71
N LEU A 538 -4.44 13.15 -13.10
CA LEU A 538 -4.40 11.71 -12.96
C LEU A 538 -4.40 11.02 -14.33
N TYR A 539 -5.28 11.45 -15.25
CA TYR A 539 -5.31 10.95 -16.63
C TYR A 539 -4.01 11.27 -17.37
N LEU A 540 -3.47 12.49 -17.22
CA LEU A 540 -2.18 12.87 -17.79
C LEU A 540 -1.06 11.93 -17.33
N GLN A 541 -1.01 11.59 -16.05
CA GLN A 541 0.00 10.70 -15.47
C GLN A 541 -0.23 9.21 -15.78
N GLN A 542 -1.42 8.86 -16.26
CA GLN A 542 -1.87 7.51 -16.56
C GLN A 542 -2.03 7.26 -18.06
N THR A 543 -1.51 8.10 -18.95
CA THR A 543 -1.54 7.81 -20.39
C THR A 543 -0.14 7.77 -20.98
N ALA A 544 0.07 6.91 -21.97
CA ALA A 544 1.26 6.90 -22.82
C ALA A 544 0.92 7.15 -24.30
N GLN A 545 -0.35 7.46 -24.61
CA GLN A 545 -0.75 7.85 -25.96
C GLN A 545 -0.38 9.33 -26.17
N PRO A 546 0.43 9.67 -27.19
CA PRO A 546 0.86 11.05 -27.42
C PRO A 546 -0.29 12.06 -27.55
N GLU A 547 -1.38 11.68 -28.20
CA GLU A 547 -2.53 12.55 -28.44
C GLU A 547 -3.28 12.87 -27.13
N ASP A 548 -3.45 11.86 -26.26
CA ASP A 548 -4.05 12.05 -24.94
C ASP A 548 -3.14 12.91 -24.05
N LEU A 549 -1.83 12.64 -24.06
CA LEU A 549 -0.85 13.46 -23.33
C LEU A 549 -0.97 14.93 -23.75
N ALA A 550 -0.94 15.22 -25.06
CA ALA A 550 -1.05 16.58 -25.60
C ALA A 550 -2.38 17.24 -25.18
N LYS A 551 -3.51 16.53 -25.32
CA LYS A 551 -4.83 16.99 -24.89
C LYS A 551 -4.85 17.36 -23.41
N TYR A 552 -4.38 16.48 -22.53
CA TYR A 552 -4.41 16.72 -21.09
C TYR A 552 -3.41 17.78 -20.64
N ILE A 553 -2.27 17.95 -21.32
CA ILE A 553 -1.35 19.07 -21.08
C ILE A 553 -2.04 20.41 -21.30
N THR A 554 -2.78 20.55 -22.41
CA THR A 554 -3.55 21.78 -22.70
C THR A 554 -4.65 22.03 -21.67
N ILE A 555 -5.37 20.99 -21.25
CA ILE A 555 -6.39 21.10 -20.19
C ILE A 555 -5.77 21.51 -18.86
N VAL A 556 -4.65 20.89 -18.47
CA VAL A 556 -3.93 21.19 -17.22
C VAL A 556 -3.40 22.63 -17.21
N LYS A 557 -2.90 23.15 -18.34
CA LYS A 557 -2.53 24.56 -18.49
C LYS A 557 -3.74 25.49 -18.35
N ALA A 558 -4.83 25.20 -19.07
CA ALA A 558 -6.04 26.02 -19.03
C ALA A 558 -6.64 26.12 -17.61
N LYS A 559 -6.54 25.05 -16.83
CA LYS A 559 -7.00 24.98 -15.43
C LYS A 559 -5.96 25.48 -14.41
N GLY A 560 -4.74 25.84 -14.83
CA GLY A 560 -3.67 26.29 -13.94
C GLY A 560 -3.24 25.26 -12.89
N LEU A 561 -3.33 23.96 -13.20
CA LEU A 561 -3.09 22.89 -12.21
C LEU A 561 -1.61 22.56 -12.02
N CYS A 562 -0.77 22.90 -13.00
CA CYS A 562 0.68 22.70 -12.99
C CYS A 562 1.39 23.91 -13.60
N ASP A 563 2.59 24.20 -13.12
CA ASP A 563 3.57 25.09 -13.73
C ASP A 563 4.39 24.37 -14.82
N TYR A 564 4.67 23.08 -14.63
CA TYR A 564 5.47 22.28 -15.56
C TYR A 564 4.89 20.89 -15.79
N VAL A 565 5.08 20.36 -16.99
CA VAL A 565 4.90 18.94 -17.28
C VAL A 565 6.27 18.35 -17.63
N LEU A 566 6.66 17.33 -16.89
CA LEU A 566 7.93 16.63 -17.05
C LEU A 566 7.65 15.25 -17.64
N LEU A 567 8.13 15.05 -18.87
CA LEU A 567 8.09 13.78 -19.58
C LEU A 567 9.51 13.19 -19.53
N PRO A 568 9.83 12.30 -18.57
CA PRO A 568 11.12 11.62 -18.54
C PRO A 568 11.31 10.78 -19.81
N LYS A 569 12.54 10.43 -20.16
CA LYS A 569 12.88 9.47 -21.24
C LYS A 569 13.35 8.13 -20.66
N PHE A 570 12.81 7.82 -19.48
CA PHE A 570 13.12 6.63 -18.69
C PHE A 570 11.89 6.28 -17.82
N ALA A 571 11.85 5.06 -17.29
CA ALA A 571 10.79 4.58 -16.42
C ALA A 571 11.08 4.96 -14.95
N LEU A 572 10.20 5.76 -14.35
CA LEU A 572 10.35 6.26 -12.96
C LEU A 572 10.44 5.16 -11.89
N ARG A 573 9.98 3.94 -12.21
CA ARG A 573 10.01 2.76 -11.33
C ARG A 573 11.11 1.77 -11.71
N GLU A 574 11.06 1.22 -12.92
CA GLU A 574 11.96 0.11 -13.31
C GLU A 574 13.42 0.56 -13.40
N ASP A 575 13.69 1.75 -13.95
CA ASP A 575 15.05 2.29 -14.05
C ASP A 575 15.61 2.77 -12.70
N SER A 576 14.79 2.78 -11.64
CA SER A 576 15.30 2.95 -10.28
C SER A 576 16.09 1.72 -9.79
N TYR A 577 15.86 0.54 -10.37
CA TYR A 577 16.58 -0.67 -9.99
C TYR A 577 17.92 -0.81 -10.71
N TRP A 578 18.04 -0.22 -11.90
CA TRP A 578 19.21 -0.31 -12.77
C TRP A 578 19.38 1.00 -13.52
N TRP A 579 20.56 1.61 -13.39
CA TRP A 579 20.88 2.87 -14.07
C TRP A 579 22.20 2.75 -14.84
N PRO A 580 22.36 3.36 -16.03
CA PRO A 580 21.36 4.13 -16.79
C PRO A 580 20.22 3.28 -17.35
N SER A 581 19.15 3.94 -17.81
CA SER A 581 18.03 3.29 -18.49
C SER A 581 18.49 2.56 -19.76
N THR A 582 17.77 1.51 -20.14
CA THR A 582 18.10 0.75 -21.36
C THR A 582 17.73 1.55 -22.61
N ASN A 583 18.51 1.40 -23.69
CA ASN A 583 18.23 2.07 -24.97
C ASN A 583 16.81 1.80 -25.48
N GLU A 584 16.27 0.60 -25.25
CA GLU A 584 14.90 0.26 -25.66
C GLU A 584 13.85 1.14 -24.95
N VAL A 585 13.99 1.32 -23.63
CA VAL A 585 13.11 2.20 -22.84
C VAL A 585 13.29 3.65 -23.27
N ILE A 586 14.53 4.11 -23.45
CA ILE A 586 14.83 5.47 -23.90
C ILE A 586 14.21 5.73 -25.28
N GLU A 587 14.43 4.86 -26.27
CA GLU A 587 13.88 5.02 -27.61
C GLU A 587 12.34 5.03 -27.62
N LYS A 588 11.73 4.12 -26.85
CA LYS A 588 10.27 4.03 -26.72
C LYS A 588 9.69 5.32 -26.12
N THR A 589 10.22 5.78 -25.00
CA THR A 589 9.72 6.95 -24.28
C THR A 589 10.02 8.25 -25.02
N LYS A 590 11.22 8.36 -25.61
CA LYS A 590 11.60 9.47 -26.48
C LYS A 590 10.67 9.60 -27.68
N LYS A 591 10.31 8.50 -28.35
CA LYS A 591 9.36 8.55 -29.47
C LYS A 591 8.00 9.15 -29.07
N ILE A 592 7.50 8.78 -27.89
CA ILE A 592 6.26 9.33 -27.34
C ILE A 592 6.44 10.83 -27.09
N ALA A 593 7.51 11.21 -26.38
CA ALA A 593 7.80 12.61 -26.07
C ALA A 593 7.98 13.48 -27.32
N ASP A 594 8.72 13.02 -28.32
CA ASP A 594 8.95 13.72 -29.60
C ASP A 594 7.61 13.94 -30.34
N THR A 595 6.70 12.95 -30.32
CA THR A 595 5.36 13.09 -30.90
C THR A 595 4.52 14.13 -30.15
N VAL A 596 4.58 14.16 -28.81
CA VAL A 596 3.90 15.19 -28.00
C VAL A 596 4.44 16.59 -28.32
N VAL A 597 5.75 16.71 -28.56
CA VAL A 597 6.40 17.98 -28.91
C VAL A 597 5.89 18.49 -30.26
N GLU A 598 5.83 17.64 -31.28
CA GLU A 598 5.28 18.01 -32.59
C GLU A 598 3.84 18.55 -32.50
N LEU A 599 3.05 18.01 -31.56
CA LEU A 599 1.67 18.45 -31.32
C LEU A 599 1.57 19.78 -30.56
N LEU A 600 2.56 20.12 -29.72
CA LEU A 600 2.49 21.24 -28.77
C LEU A 600 3.48 22.39 -29.05
N GLU A 601 4.47 22.21 -29.92
CA GLU A 601 5.59 23.16 -30.11
C GLU A 601 5.16 24.58 -30.53
N LYS A 602 3.95 24.73 -31.05
CA LYS A 602 3.39 26.04 -31.46
C LYS A 602 2.73 26.81 -30.32
N GLU A 603 2.37 26.14 -29.23
CA GLU A 603 1.54 26.68 -28.15
C GLU A 603 2.27 26.78 -26.80
N PHE A 604 3.43 26.11 -26.67
CA PHE A 604 4.16 25.98 -25.41
C PHE A 604 5.66 26.19 -25.63
N THR A 605 6.32 26.72 -24.60
CA THR A 605 7.77 26.69 -24.51
C THR A 605 8.20 25.31 -24.05
N ILE A 606 8.97 24.63 -24.90
CA ILE A 606 9.39 23.25 -24.68
C ILE A 606 10.92 23.17 -24.63
N TYR A 607 11.45 22.57 -23.57
CA TYR A 607 12.87 22.29 -23.42
C TYR A 607 13.13 20.80 -23.64
N GLN A 608 14.04 20.50 -24.55
CA GLN A 608 14.51 19.15 -24.81
C GLN A 608 15.87 18.95 -24.18
N THR A 609 15.97 17.92 -23.33
CA THR A 609 17.22 17.51 -22.70
C THR A 609 17.51 16.05 -23.07
N GLU A 610 18.65 15.51 -22.63
CA GLU A 610 19.00 14.10 -22.84
C GLU A 610 17.97 13.18 -22.19
N HIS A 611 17.60 13.44 -20.93
CA HIS A 611 16.72 12.56 -20.15
C HIS A 611 15.29 13.05 -20.02
N TYR A 612 14.96 14.25 -20.48
CA TYR A 612 13.61 14.82 -20.34
C TYR A 612 13.13 15.58 -21.58
N THR A 613 11.82 15.69 -21.62
CA THR A 613 11.09 16.75 -22.32
C THR A 613 10.33 17.55 -21.25
N VAL A 614 10.62 18.84 -21.15
CA VAL A 614 9.99 19.75 -20.19
C VAL A 614 9.08 20.70 -20.95
N ILE A 615 7.82 20.75 -20.55
CA ILE A 615 6.83 21.65 -21.13
C ILE A 615 6.50 22.70 -20.08
N ASP A 616 6.86 23.96 -20.38
CA ASP A 616 6.66 25.10 -19.51
C ASP A 616 5.24 25.66 -19.70
N LEU A 617 4.44 25.56 -18.64
CA LEU A 617 3.07 26.07 -18.61
C LEU A 617 3.01 27.47 -18.00
N THR A 618 4.16 28.04 -17.61
CA THR A 618 4.26 29.30 -16.89
C THR A 618 4.32 30.53 -17.79
N ASP A 619 4.52 30.36 -19.11
CA ASP A 619 4.42 31.43 -20.10
C ASP A 619 3.01 32.02 -20.09
N ARG A 620 2.86 33.00 -19.21
CA ARG A 620 1.72 33.90 -19.15
C ARG A 620 1.95 34.94 -20.23
N GLY A 621 1.42 34.71 -21.43
CA GLY A 621 1.16 35.83 -22.35
C GLY A 621 0.51 36.97 -21.55
N GLU A 622 0.86 38.23 -21.84
CA GLU A 622 0.47 39.39 -21.02
C GLU A 622 -1.05 39.55 -20.80
N GLU A 623 -1.89 38.80 -21.54
CA GLU A 623 -3.33 38.69 -21.30
C GLU A 623 -3.70 37.81 -20.08
N GLY A 624 -2.80 36.94 -19.61
CA GLY A 624 -3.02 36.04 -18.46
C GLY A 624 -2.90 36.69 -17.08
N ARG A 625 -2.71 38.02 -16.99
CA ARG A 625 -2.73 38.76 -15.71
C ARG A 625 -4.11 39.30 -15.33
N TYR A 626 -5.13 39.19 -16.18
CA TYR A 626 -6.50 39.59 -15.87
C TYR A 626 -7.59 38.77 -16.60
N LEU A 627 -7.33 37.50 -16.97
CA LEU A 627 -8.35 36.64 -17.61
C LEU A 627 -8.99 35.66 -16.63
N PHE A 628 -9.58 36.20 -15.57
CA PHE A 628 -10.84 35.69 -15.02
C PHE A 628 -11.74 36.88 -14.71
N SER A 629 -11.92 37.76 -15.71
CA SER A 629 -13.19 38.48 -15.86
C SER A 629 -14.14 37.58 -16.65
N HIS A 630 -15.28 37.33 -16.03
CA HIS A 630 -16.25 36.27 -16.20
C HIS A 630 -17.07 36.23 -17.53
N GLU A 631 -16.53 36.59 -18.71
CA GLU A 631 -17.43 36.86 -19.86
C GLU A 631 -17.19 36.19 -21.22
N SER A 632 -16.09 35.48 -21.51
CA SER A 632 -15.84 35.04 -22.91
C SER A 632 -15.80 33.55 -23.23
N ILE A 633 -16.16 32.65 -22.30
CA ILE A 633 -16.27 31.20 -22.60
C ILE A 633 -17.69 30.78 -23.04
N LEU A 634 -18.69 31.67 -22.99
CA LEU A 634 -20.09 31.30 -23.24
C LEU A 634 -20.58 31.45 -24.69
N GLU A 635 -19.81 31.99 -25.65
CA GLU A 635 -20.39 32.36 -26.96
C GLU A 635 -19.91 31.59 -28.21
N THR A 636 -19.02 30.58 -28.12
CA THR A 636 -18.58 29.88 -29.35
C THR A 636 -18.44 28.35 -29.31
N GLN A 637 -19.04 27.67 -28.32
CA GLN A 637 -19.09 26.20 -28.32
C GLN A 637 -20.49 25.62 -28.02
N SER A 638 -21.56 26.26 -28.47
CA SER A 638 -22.93 25.83 -28.13
C SER A 638 -23.45 24.60 -28.88
N ASP A 639 -22.88 24.16 -30.01
CA ASP A 639 -23.66 23.25 -30.88
C ASP A 639 -23.09 21.84 -31.10
N ASN A 640 -21.84 21.53 -30.72
CA ASN A 640 -21.23 20.22 -31.06
C ASN A 640 -20.55 19.44 -29.91
N VAL A 641 -20.59 19.92 -28.67
CA VAL A 641 -20.05 19.17 -27.50
C VAL A 641 -21.15 18.44 -26.70
N ILE A 642 -22.41 18.58 -27.10
CA ILE A 642 -23.58 18.06 -26.36
C ILE A 642 -23.78 16.53 -26.47
N LYS A 643 -22.90 15.76 -27.15
CA LYS A 643 -23.21 14.35 -27.49
C LYS A 643 -22.34 13.24 -26.91
N GLU A 644 -21.42 13.48 -25.98
CA GLU A 644 -20.75 12.36 -25.28
C GLU A 644 -20.79 12.55 -23.77
N GLY A 645 -21.78 11.89 -23.15
CA GLY A 645 -22.01 11.86 -21.71
C GLY A 645 -20.90 11.16 -20.94
N LYS A 646 -19.99 11.94 -20.36
CA LYS A 646 -19.19 11.53 -19.20
C LYS A 646 -19.21 12.66 -18.17
N ILE A 647 -19.94 12.40 -17.09
CA ILE A 647 -20.07 13.23 -15.87
C ILE A 647 -20.64 14.63 -16.17
N LEU A 648 -21.96 14.71 -16.31
CA LEU A 648 -22.70 15.96 -16.14
C LEU A 648 -23.28 16.01 -14.72
N GLY A 649 -23.10 17.15 -14.07
CA GLY A 649 -23.27 17.38 -12.64
C GLY A 649 -22.22 18.33 -12.07
N SER A 650 -21.19 18.68 -12.84
CA SER A 650 -20.25 19.75 -12.52
C SER A 650 -20.33 20.85 -13.58
N GLU A 651 -21.32 21.74 -13.48
CA GLU A 651 -21.28 22.96 -14.31
C GLU A 651 -20.21 23.95 -13.80
N TYR A 652 -19.78 23.89 -12.53
CA TYR A 652 -18.79 24.83 -11.99
C TYR A 652 -17.88 24.20 -10.91
N ALA A 653 -17.05 23.21 -11.27
CA ALA A 653 -16.01 22.72 -10.36
C ALA A 653 -14.79 23.67 -10.38
N LEU A 654 -14.70 24.55 -9.37
CA LEU A 654 -13.54 25.41 -9.16
C LEU A 654 -12.54 24.75 -8.21
N ASN A 655 -11.33 24.46 -8.72
CA ASN A 655 -10.20 23.99 -7.93
C ASN A 655 -9.26 25.18 -7.70
N ILE A 656 -9.05 25.61 -6.45
CA ILE A 656 -8.28 26.83 -6.23
C ILE A 656 -7.49 26.81 -4.90
N ASN A 657 -6.21 27.20 -4.95
CA ASN A 657 -5.30 27.38 -3.79
C ASN A 657 -4.84 28.84 -3.51
N ARG A 658 -4.88 29.25 -2.22
CA ARG A 658 -4.46 30.52 -1.55
C ARG A 658 -5.39 31.77 -1.65
N LYS A 659 -5.82 32.25 -0.46
CA LYS A 659 -6.64 33.45 -0.13
C LYS A 659 -7.89 33.65 -1.01
N TYR A 660 -9.04 33.21 -0.49
CA TYR A 660 -10.27 33.12 -1.28
C TYR A 660 -11.30 34.22 -1.04
N LYS A 661 -11.67 34.84 -2.16
CA LYS A 661 -13.04 35.25 -2.46
C LYS A 661 -13.38 34.61 -3.82
N VAL A 662 -14.31 33.66 -3.84
CA VAL A 662 -14.88 33.09 -5.07
C VAL A 662 -16.20 33.79 -5.31
N ASP A 663 -16.31 34.55 -6.40
CA ASP A 663 -17.56 35.16 -6.84
C ASP A 663 -18.00 34.46 -8.13
N THR A 664 -19.20 33.88 -8.15
CA THR A 664 -19.81 33.28 -9.35
C THR A 664 -21.25 33.72 -9.46
N THR A 665 -21.79 33.89 -10.67
CA THR A 665 -23.21 34.16 -10.88
C THR A 665 -23.84 32.96 -11.58
N ILE A 666 -24.92 32.45 -11.00
CA ILE A 666 -25.64 31.28 -11.50
C ILE A 666 -26.97 31.76 -12.03
N SER A 667 -27.25 31.54 -13.31
CA SER A 667 -28.57 31.79 -13.88
C SER A 667 -29.56 30.76 -13.34
N ILE A 668 -30.74 31.23 -12.91
CA ILE A 668 -31.82 30.40 -12.41
C ILE A 668 -32.85 30.24 -13.52
N PRO A 669 -33.08 29.01 -14.03
CA PRO A 669 -34.10 28.73 -15.03
C PRO A 669 -35.50 29.16 -14.59
N ASP A 670 -36.31 29.60 -15.54
CA ASP A 670 -37.70 29.98 -15.29
C ASP A 670 -38.50 28.81 -14.70
N GLY A 671 -38.96 28.96 -13.46
CA GLY A 671 -39.75 27.96 -12.74
C GLY A 671 -39.03 27.26 -11.60
N ASP A 672 -37.71 27.41 -11.50
CA ASP A 672 -36.94 27.02 -10.32
C ASP A 672 -37.13 28.08 -9.22
N ASP A 673 -37.38 27.62 -7.99
CA ASP A 673 -37.59 28.49 -6.83
C ASP A 673 -36.69 28.09 -5.64
N SER A 674 -35.80 27.13 -5.85
CA SER A 674 -34.84 26.66 -4.86
C SER A 674 -33.47 26.39 -5.49
N MET A 675 -32.44 26.38 -4.65
CA MET A 675 -31.06 26.05 -5.05
C MET A 675 -30.38 25.20 -3.99
N TYR A 676 -29.66 24.19 -4.43
CA TYR A 676 -28.81 23.35 -3.60
C TYR A 676 -27.37 23.85 -3.65
N LEU A 677 -26.67 23.81 -2.52
CA LEU A 677 -25.24 24.01 -2.41
C LEU A 677 -24.59 22.78 -1.77
N LEU A 678 -23.59 22.25 -2.45
CA LEU A 678 -22.70 21.22 -1.95
C LEU A 678 -21.27 21.74 -1.96
N LEU A 679 -20.68 21.84 -0.78
CA LEU A 679 -19.33 22.33 -0.55
C LEU A 679 -18.48 21.21 0.05
N TYR A 680 -17.39 20.85 -0.61
CA TYR A 680 -16.36 19.98 -0.03
C TYR A 680 -15.19 20.82 0.41
N HIS A 681 -14.86 20.78 1.71
CA HIS A 681 -13.84 21.67 2.27
C HIS A 681 -13.06 21.02 3.42
N ARG A 682 -11.86 21.54 3.71
CA ARG A 682 -10.95 21.08 4.77
C ARG A 682 -10.09 22.25 5.26
N GLY A 683 -9.71 22.27 6.53
CA GLY A 683 -8.69 23.16 7.08
C GLY A 683 -7.27 22.82 6.58
N LEU A 684 -6.46 23.82 6.25
CA LEU A 684 -5.03 23.69 6.02
C LEU A 684 -4.30 23.87 7.37
N GLU A 685 -3.17 23.18 7.56
CA GLU A 685 -2.27 23.38 8.71
C GLU A 685 -2.89 23.16 10.11
N HIS A 686 -3.78 22.18 10.26
CA HIS A 686 -4.47 21.88 11.53
C HIS A 686 -5.35 23.01 12.09
N GLU A 687 -5.70 24.00 11.27
CA GLU A 687 -6.55 25.11 11.69
C GLU A 687 -8.04 24.75 11.58
N VAL A 688 -8.79 25.05 12.63
CA VAL A 688 -10.26 25.00 12.66
C VAL A 688 -10.79 26.41 12.45
N GLY A 689 -11.72 26.59 11.53
CA GLY A 689 -12.27 27.92 11.21
C GLY A 689 -13.63 27.86 10.52
N GLU A 690 -14.07 28.99 9.96
CA GLU A 690 -15.36 29.10 9.26
C GLU A 690 -15.19 29.72 7.86
N LEU A 691 -15.85 29.14 6.87
CA LEU A 691 -16.03 29.72 5.54
C LEU A 691 -17.32 30.55 5.51
N SER A 692 -17.24 31.78 5.01
CA SER A 692 -18.41 32.64 4.79
C SER A 692 -18.94 32.43 3.38
N VAL A 693 -20.17 31.94 3.24
CA VAL A 693 -20.90 31.85 1.98
C VAL A 693 -21.98 32.91 1.96
N SER A 694 -21.95 33.80 0.97
CA SER A 694 -22.94 34.84 0.73
C SER A 694 -23.63 34.58 -0.61
N LEU A 695 -24.95 34.61 -0.65
CA LEU A 695 -25.76 34.43 -1.85
C LEU A 695 -26.59 35.69 -2.07
N LYS A 696 -26.35 36.45 -3.13
CA LYS A 696 -27.21 37.56 -3.53
C LYS A 696 -28.16 37.08 -4.63
N LEU A 697 -29.44 37.01 -4.30
CA LEU A 697 -30.51 36.66 -5.22
C LEU A 697 -30.83 37.91 -6.05
N MET A 698 -30.85 37.79 -7.38
CA MET A 698 -31.06 38.90 -8.31
C MET A 698 -32.28 38.66 -9.20
N ASP A 699 -32.99 39.74 -9.53
CA ASP A 699 -34.10 39.69 -10.50
C ASP A 699 -33.63 39.76 -11.95
N GLY A 700 -34.55 39.64 -12.91
CA GLY A 700 -34.25 39.72 -14.35
C GLY A 700 -33.59 41.03 -14.81
N ASN A 701 -33.56 42.07 -13.98
CA ASN A 701 -32.91 43.35 -14.26
C ASN A 701 -31.56 43.49 -13.52
N GLY A 702 -31.09 42.44 -12.85
CA GLY A 702 -29.86 42.44 -12.05
C GLY A 702 -29.99 43.17 -10.71
N SER A 703 -31.20 43.50 -10.25
CA SER A 703 -31.41 44.11 -8.94
C SER A 703 -31.38 43.05 -7.85
N VAL A 704 -30.60 43.29 -6.78
CA VAL A 704 -30.50 42.37 -5.64
C VAL A 704 -31.83 42.37 -4.87
N LEU A 705 -32.52 41.23 -4.90
CA LEU A 705 -33.75 40.97 -4.17
C LEU A 705 -33.48 40.64 -2.70
N LYS A 706 -32.43 39.84 -2.44
CA LYS A 706 -32.12 39.34 -1.09
C LYS A 706 -30.66 38.87 -1.02
N THR A 707 -30.02 39.04 0.14
CA THR A 707 -28.71 38.43 0.43
C THR A 707 -28.85 37.42 1.57
N ILE A 708 -28.26 36.23 1.40
CA ILE A 708 -28.24 35.16 2.40
C ILE A 708 -26.78 34.91 2.77
N GLU A 709 -26.41 35.07 4.04
CA GLU A 709 -25.07 34.73 4.54
C GLU A 709 -25.12 33.47 5.41
N LYS A 710 -24.12 32.59 5.25
CA LYS A 710 -23.98 31.37 6.03
C LYS A 710 -22.51 31.12 6.37
N MET A 711 -22.25 30.79 7.64
CA MET A 711 -20.93 30.37 8.10
C MET A 711 -20.87 28.85 8.11
N ILE A 712 -19.81 28.29 7.54
CA ILE A 712 -19.60 26.85 7.40
C ILE A 712 -18.34 26.47 8.16
N PRO A 713 -18.43 25.73 9.28
CA PRO A 713 -17.27 25.31 10.04
C PRO A 713 -16.47 24.27 9.26
N TYR A 714 -15.14 24.36 9.28
CA TYR A 714 -14.23 23.38 8.69
C TYR A 714 -13.23 22.85 9.73
N GLY A 715 -12.85 21.58 9.61
CA GLY A 715 -11.88 20.92 10.48
C GLY A 715 -10.69 20.33 9.72
N GLU A 716 -9.85 19.58 10.43
CA GLU A 716 -8.62 18.99 9.87
C GLU A 716 -8.86 17.92 8.80
N ASP A 717 -10.08 17.40 8.68
CA ASP A 717 -10.48 16.41 7.67
C ASP A 717 -11.45 17.01 6.65
N TYR A 718 -11.56 16.39 5.47
CA TYR A 718 -12.58 16.80 4.50
C TYR A 718 -13.97 16.57 5.07
N SER A 719 -14.72 17.67 5.21
CA SER A 719 -16.13 17.62 5.53
C SER A 719 -16.96 18.04 4.31
N LYS A 720 -18.04 17.30 4.12
CA LYS A 720 -19.09 17.60 3.15
C LYS A 720 -20.09 18.52 3.83
N TYR A 721 -20.34 19.68 3.24
CA TYR A 721 -21.38 20.59 3.69
C TYR A 721 -22.47 20.72 2.63
N GLU A 722 -23.70 20.46 3.05
CA GLU A 722 -24.86 20.43 2.16
C GLU A 722 -25.98 21.29 2.71
N THR A 723 -26.54 22.15 1.87
CA THR A 723 -27.68 22.98 2.25
C THR A 723 -28.53 23.34 1.04
N GLY A 724 -29.84 23.39 1.25
CA GLY A 724 -30.77 24.00 0.30
C GLY A 724 -31.01 25.46 0.65
N PHE A 725 -31.40 26.25 -0.34
CA PHE A 725 -31.81 27.63 -0.23
C PHE A 725 -33.11 27.83 -1.00
N ASP A 726 -34.11 28.43 -0.34
CA ASP A 726 -35.32 28.92 -1.00
C ASP A 726 -35.00 30.28 -1.64
N LEU A 727 -35.12 30.32 -2.97
CA LEU A 727 -34.85 31.51 -3.76
C LEU A 727 -36.08 32.42 -3.81
N GLY A 728 -37.28 31.85 -3.75
CA GLY A 728 -38.54 32.54 -4.02
C GLY A 728 -38.75 32.85 -5.51
N LYS A 729 -39.96 33.33 -5.83
CA LYS A 729 -40.35 33.64 -7.23
C LYS A 729 -39.71 34.94 -7.71
N GLY A 730 -39.28 34.95 -8.98
CA GLY A 730 -38.76 36.15 -9.66
C GLY A 730 -37.25 36.33 -9.55
N VAL A 731 -36.53 35.36 -8.98
CA VAL A 731 -35.06 35.30 -9.05
C VAL A 731 -34.66 34.77 -10.42
N SER A 732 -33.85 35.53 -11.16
CA SER A 732 -33.30 35.13 -12.46
C SER A 732 -31.86 34.64 -12.35
N SER A 733 -31.16 35.02 -11.28
CA SER A 733 -29.77 34.67 -11.05
C SER A 733 -29.37 34.81 -9.57
N VAL A 734 -28.32 34.09 -9.17
CA VAL A 734 -27.76 34.14 -7.82
C VAL A 734 -26.26 34.38 -7.90
N GLU A 735 -25.80 35.48 -7.32
CA GLU A 735 -24.37 35.75 -7.12
C GLU A 735 -23.91 35.06 -5.83
N VAL A 736 -23.00 34.10 -5.94
CA VAL A 736 -22.44 33.37 -4.81
C VAL A 736 -21.03 33.85 -4.53
N THR A 737 -20.82 34.37 -3.33
CA THR A 737 -19.51 34.70 -2.79
C THR A 737 -19.12 33.68 -1.71
N VAL A 738 -18.06 32.89 -1.92
CA VAL A 738 -17.43 32.10 -0.85
C VAL A 738 -16.12 32.74 -0.47
N SER A 739 -16.01 33.18 0.79
CA SER A 739 -14.82 33.88 1.29
C SER A 739 -14.42 33.38 2.66
N ASN A 740 -13.11 33.34 2.92
CA ASN A 740 -12.60 33.14 4.27
C ASN A 740 -12.31 34.52 4.86
N LYS A 741 -13.12 34.98 5.82
CA LYS A 741 -13.06 36.36 6.30
C LYS A 741 -11.80 36.67 7.09
N ASP A 742 -11.14 35.69 7.74
CA ASP A 742 -10.15 36.01 8.76
C ASP A 742 -8.84 35.19 8.77
N ILE A 743 -8.72 34.01 8.14
CA ILE A 743 -7.46 33.22 8.20
C ILE A 743 -7.19 32.44 6.89
N PRO A 744 -5.97 32.50 6.29
CA PRO A 744 -5.62 31.68 5.13
C PRO A 744 -5.42 30.21 5.54
N GLY A 745 -6.51 29.45 5.67
CA GLY A 745 -6.42 28.10 6.25
C GLY A 745 -7.49 27.11 5.79
N CYS A 746 -8.10 27.27 4.61
CA CYS A 746 -9.10 26.31 4.13
C CYS A 746 -8.93 25.97 2.64
N ALA A 747 -8.91 24.68 2.33
CA ALA A 747 -8.96 24.14 0.98
C ALA A 747 -10.40 23.73 0.64
N VAL A 748 -10.98 24.35 -0.38
CA VAL A 748 -12.27 23.98 -0.95
C VAL A 748 -12.01 23.09 -2.17
N LYS A 749 -12.42 21.82 -2.10
CA LYS A 749 -12.25 20.82 -3.16
C LYS A 749 -13.23 21.03 -4.31
N SER A 750 -14.46 21.38 -3.99
CA SER A 750 -15.50 21.67 -4.99
C SER A 750 -16.64 22.46 -4.36
N ILE A 751 -17.26 23.31 -5.16
CA ILE A 751 -18.52 23.99 -4.87
C ILE A 751 -19.48 23.62 -5.98
N LEU A 752 -20.61 23.01 -5.63
CA LEU A 752 -21.61 22.56 -6.59
C LEU A 752 -22.92 23.25 -6.27
N PHE A 753 -23.56 23.79 -7.31
CA PHE A 753 -24.85 24.42 -7.21
C PHE A 753 -25.82 23.78 -8.19
N GLN A 754 -27.06 23.60 -7.78
CA GLN A 754 -28.12 23.10 -8.64
C GLN A 754 -29.41 23.83 -8.28
N SER A 755 -29.94 24.63 -9.21
CA SER A 755 -31.29 25.17 -9.07
C SER A 755 -32.32 24.08 -9.34
N TYR A 756 -33.47 24.17 -8.69
CA TYR A 756 -34.58 23.26 -8.91
C TYR A 756 -35.91 23.90 -8.52
N SER A 757 -36.99 23.41 -9.11
CA SER A 757 -38.36 23.73 -8.71
C SER A 757 -38.75 22.89 -7.50
N SER A 758 -38.92 23.50 -6.33
CA SER A 758 -39.33 22.83 -5.08
C SER A 758 -40.69 22.13 -5.18
N GLY A 759 -41.53 22.53 -6.15
CA GLY A 759 -42.77 21.85 -6.49
C GLY A 759 -42.61 20.56 -7.32
N LYS A 760 -41.40 20.28 -7.83
CA LYS A 760 -41.06 19.08 -8.63
C LYS A 760 -40.00 18.18 -7.98
N VAL A 761 -39.31 18.65 -6.94
CA VAL A 761 -38.27 17.88 -6.25
C VAL A 761 -38.67 17.72 -4.79
N PHE A 762 -39.23 16.56 -4.45
CA PHE A 762 -39.24 16.09 -3.07
C PHE A 762 -37.87 15.50 -2.75
N ARG A 763 -37.15 16.09 -1.79
CA ARG A 763 -36.12 15.34 -1.07
C ARG A 763 -36.84 14.19 -0.36
N SER A 764 -36.76 12.98 -0.89
CA SER A 764 -37.16 11.82 -0.09
C SER A 764 -36.24 11.76 1.12
N ASN A 765 -36.82 11.78 2.32
CA ASN A 765 -36.11 11.27 3.48
C ASN A 765 -35.73 9.81 3.15
N ASN A 766 -34.51 9.34 3.42
CA ASN A 766 -34.10 7.97 3.08
C ASN A 766 -35.15 6.93 3.55
N GLU A 767 -35.83 7.22 4.66
CA GLU A 767 -37.04 6.56 5.22
C GLU A 767 -38.18 6.26 4.24
N GLN A 768 -38.46 7.12 3.25
CA GLN A 768 -39.54 6.90 2.29
C GLN A 768 -39.11 6.00 1.11
N ILE A 769 -37.87 6.13 0.64
CA ILE A 769 -37.31 5.22 -0.38
C ILE A 769 -37.27 3.78 0.17
N PHE A 770 -36.96 3.65 1.48
CA PHE A 770 -36.97 2.36 2.17
C PHE A 770 -38.29 1.62 2.08
N GLU A 771 -39.40 2.30 2.38
CA GLU A 771 -40.73 1.67 2.36
C GLU A 771 -41.18 1.27 0.95
N ILE A 772 -40.70 1.96 -0.09
CA ILE A 772 -41.19 1.81 -1.47
C ILE A 772 -40.38 0.77 -2.28
N LEU A 773 -39.07 0.67 -2.02
CA LEU A 773 -38.17 -0.21 -2.78
C LEU A 773 -37.73 -1.47 -2.04
N GLY A 774 -38.11 -1.65 -0.77
CA GLY A 774 -37.96 -2.93 -0.08
C GLY A 774 -36.56 -3.29 0.42
N PHE A 775 -35.60 -2.35 0.45
CA PHE A 775 -34.26 -2.56 1.06
C PHE A 775 -34.14 -1.99 2.45
N SER A 776 -33.19 -2.52 3.22
CA SER A 776 -32.90 -2.04 4.58
C SER A 776 -31.93 -0.85 4.63
N ASP A 777 -31.08 -0.58 3.61
CA ASP A 777 -30.01 0.45 3.72
C ASP A 777 -29.67 1.22 2.40
N VAL A 778 -30.34 2.34 2.12
CA VAL A 778 -30.11 3.28 1.02
C VAL A 778 -29.02 4.23 1.47
N ASN A 779 -27.87 4.15 0.82
CA ASN A 779 -26.70 4.96 1.12
C ASN A 779 -26.79 6.35 0.49
N ASN A 780 -27.29 6.41 -0.75
CA ASN A 780 -27.32 7.61 -1.56
C ASN A 780 -28.43 7.51 -2.61
N ALA A 781 -29.04 8.63 -2.96
CA ALA A 781 -29.94 8.72 -4.10
C ALA A 781 -29.73 10.09 -4.77
N LYS A 782 -29.78 10.12 -6.11
CA LYS A 782 -29.61 11.33 -6.91
C LYS A 782 -30.78 11.46 -7.89
N ASN A 783 -31.41 12.63 -7.94
CA ASN A 783 -32.45 12.99 -8.92
C ASN A 783 -33.61 11.97 -9.05
N VAL A 784 -33.97 11.26 -7.98
CA VAL A 784 -35.11 10.33 -7.99
C VAL A 784 -36.32 11.03 -7.38
N GLU A 785 -37.42 11.11 -8.13
CA GLU A 785 -38.71 11.51 -7.59
C GLU A 785 -39.41 10.28 -7.01
N VAL A 786 -39.85 10.35 -5.75
CA VAL A 786 -40.45 9.24 -5.04
C VAL A 786 -41.90 9.60 -4.72
N THR A 787 -42.84 8.85 -5.27
CA THR A 787 -44.28 9.00 -4.95
C THR A 787 -44.66 8.06 -3.81
N SER A 788 -45.95 7.86 -3.53
CA SER A 788 -46.40 6.88 -2.53
C SER A 788 -46.15 5.41 -2.91
N ASP A 789 -45.88 5.12 -4.18
CA ASP A 789 -45.87 3.75 -4.70
C ASP A 789 -44.83 3.49 -5.79
N GLU A 790 -44.05 4.48 -6.23
CA GLU A 790 -43.04 4.34 -7.28
C GLU A 790 -41.85 5.29 -7.08
N ALA A 791 -40.70 4.87 -7.61
CA ALA A 791 -39.52 5.72 -7.81
C ALA A 791 -39.43 6.07 -9.31
N VAL A 792 -39.34 7.35 -9.62
CA VAL A 792 -39.27 7.92 -10.97
C VAL A 792 -37.84 8.42 -11.21
N PHE A 793 -37.24 7.94 -12.29
CA PHE A 793 -35.87 8.22 -12.72
C PHE A 793 -35.90 9.12 -13.96
N SER A 794 -34.97 10.08 -14.04
CA SER A 794 -34.90 11.12 -15.06
C SER A 794 -33.47 11.28 -15.61
N GLY A 795 -33.03 10.30 -16.40
CA GLY A 795 -31.69 10.29 -16.99
C GLY A 795 -30.65 9.97 -15.93
N ASP A 796 -29.93 10.97 -15.42
CA ASP A 796 -28.79 10.80 -14.52
C ASP A 796 -29.14 10.41 -13.06
N SER A 797 -30.38 9.96 -12.85
CA SER A 797 -30.89 9.53 -11.55
C SER A 797 -30.29 8.19 -11.13
N TYR A 798 -30.11 7.95 -9.84
CA TYR A 798 -29.72 6.63 -9.34
C TYR A 798 -30.03 6.48 -7.85
N ILE A 799 -30.09 5.24 -7.38
CA ILE A 799 -30.18 4.86 -5.96
C ILE A 799 -29.08 3.85 -5.65
N ILE A 800 -28.26 4.14 -4.65
CA ILE A 800 -27.19 3.27 -4.15
C ILE A 800 -27.62 2.69 -2.80
N MET A 801 -27.60 1.37 -2.70
CA MET A 801 -28.01 0.62 -1.51
C MET A 801 -26.84 -0.23 -1.01
N THR A 802 -26.63 -0.30 0.31
CA THR A 802 -25.70 -1.26 0.91
C THR A 802 -26.31 -2.65 0.82
N ASP A 803 -25.56 -3.58 0.25
CA ASP A 803 -25.85 -5.00 0.41
C ASP A 803 -25.13 -5.51 1.67
N GLN A 804 -25.91 -5.95 2.66
CA GLN A 804 -25.34 -6.55 3.88
C GLN A 804 -25.00 -8.03 3.70
N GLN A 805 -25.39 -8.66 2.57
CA GLN A 805 -25.11 -10.04 2.26
C GLN A 805 -23.70 -10.17 1.65
N ALA A 806 -22.83 -10.94 2.33
CA ALA A 806 -21.56 -11.43 1.77
C ALA A 806 -21.62 -12.96 1.74
N ASP A 807 -22.14 -13.52 0.66
CA ASP A 807 -22.21 -14.97 0.48
C ASP A 807 -21.89 -15.42 -0.95
N LEU A 808 -21.61 -16.72 -1.11
CA LEU A 808 -21.60 -17.40 -2.41
C LEU A 808 -23.05 -17.70 -2.80
N GLY A 809 -23.71 -16.76 -3.45
CA GLY A 809 -25.07 -16.94 -3.97
C GLY A 809 -25.11 -18.08 -4.98
N GLU A 810 -25.73 -19.19 -4.58
CA GLU A 810 -26.12 -20.28 -5.49
C GLU A 810 -27.48 -19.96 -6.14
N ASN A 811 -28.26 -19.11 -5.47
CA ASN A 811 -29.55 -18.62 -5.92
C ASN A 811 -29.59 -17.10 -5.82
N ILE A 812 -29.70 -16.41 -6.96
CA ILE A 812 -29.91 -14.97 -7.00
C ILE A 812 -31.26 -14.71 -7.64
N GLU A 813 -32.12 -13.97 -6.95
CA GLU A 813 -33.40 -13.54 -7.47
C GLU A 813 -33.49 -12.02 -7.43
N ILE A 814 -33.75 -11.44 -8.59
CA ILE A 814 -33.97 -10.01 -8.78
C ILE A 814 -35.37 -9.86 -9.36
N SER A 815 -36.23 -9.09 -8.73
CA SER A 815 -37.54 -8.77 -9.29
C SER A 815 -37.90 -7.31 -9.08
N MET A 816 -38.59 -6.70 -10.03
CA MET A 816 -39.12 -5.36 -9.92
C MET A 816 -40.28 -5.16 -10.89
N ASP A 817 -41.17 -4.22 -10.59
CA ASP A 817 -42.01 -3.64 -11.62
C ASP A 817 -41.24 -2.51 -12.29
N LEU A 818 -41.11 -2.60 -13.62
CA LEU A 818 -40.30 -1.71 -14.44
C LEU A 818 -41.17 -1.04 -15.52
N TRP A 819 -41.12 0.28 -15.58
CA TRP A 819 -41.65 1.09 -16.68
C TRP A 819 -40.48 1.79 -17.36
N LEU A 820 -40.26 1.50 -18.64
CA LEU A 820 -39.25 2.19 -19.46
C LEU A 820 -39.93 3.13 -20.45
N ASN A 821 -39.39 4.33 -20.61
CA ASN A 821 -39.81 5.24 -21.67
C ASN A 821 -39.33 4.71 -23.03
N LYS A 822 -40.07 5.06 -24.09
CA LYS A 822 -39.77 4.61 -25.46
C LYS A 822 -38.41 5.08 -25.94
N ASP A 823 -38.04 6.31 -25.63
CA ASP A 823 -36.81 6.94 -26.13
C ASP A 823 -35.54 6.35 -25.46
N GLN A 824 -35.69 5.75 -24.28
CA GLN A 824 -34.62 5.07 -23.57
C GLN A 824 -34.19 3.74 -24.24
N MET A 825 -35.00 3.25 -25.18
CA MET A 825 -34.67 2.07 -25.98
C MET A 825 -33.65 2.32 -27.08
N ASP A 826 -33.12 3.53 -27.23
CA ASP A 826 -32.07 3.82 -28.20
C ASP A 826 -30.70 4.19 -27.58
N GLU A 827 -30.58 4.21 -26.25
CA GLU A 827 -29.34 4.55 -25.53
C GLU A 827 -28.46 3.33 -25.19
N ASP A 828 -27.13 3.52 -25.20
CA ASP A 828 -26.11 2.45 -25.08
C ASP A 828 -25.47 2.30 -23.67
N ASP A 829 -25.94 3.02 -22.65
CA ASP A 829 -25.36 3.00 -21.29
C ASP A 829 -26.38 3.17 -20.15
N ALA A 830 -27.67 2.89 -20.39
CA ALA A 830 -28.68 2.94 -19.33
C ALA A 830 -28.61 1.67 -18.46
N ARG A 831 -28.28 1.80 -17.18
CA ARG A 831 -28.09 0.69 -16.24
C ARG A 831 -29.26 0.59 -15.28
N ILE A 832 -30.14 -0.36 -15.57
CA ILE A 832 -31.31 -0.74 -14.77
C ILE A 832 -30.88 -1.11 -13.37
N ILE A 833 -29.94 -2.05 -13.25
CA ILE A 833 -29.32 -2.41 -11.98
C ILE A 833 -27.85 -2.71 -12.23
N THR A 834 -26.98 -2.25 -11.35
CA THR A 834 -25.57 -2.63 -11.36
C THR A 834 -25.10 -2.95 -9.95
N LYS A 835 -24.50 -4.12 -9.80
CA LYS A 835 -23.69 -4.48 -8.64
C LYS A 835 -22.32 -4.87 -9.17
N TRP A 836 -21.44 -3.88 -9.35
CA TRP A 836 -20.16 -4.05 -10.04
C TRP A 836 -19.01 -3.39 -9.27
N ASN A 837 -17.94 -4.14 -9.00
CA ASN A 837 -16.72 -3.60 -8.39
C ASN A 837 -15.50 -3.88 -9.27
N SER A 838 -15.02 -2.83 -9.94
CA SER A 838 -13.91 -2.91 -10.89
C SER A 838 -12.55 -3.22 -10.24
N TRP A 839 -12.40 -3.07 -8.91
CA TRP A 839 -11.10 -3.20 -8.23
C TRP A 839 -10.88 -4.53 -7.52
N GLN A 840 -11.93 -5.26 -7.14
CA GLN A 840 -11.77 -6.46 -6.30
C GLN A 840 -11.74 -7.80 -7.04
N LYS A 841 -11.97 -7.85 -8.38
CA LYS A 841 -12.20 -9.14 -9.08
C LYS A 841 -13.30 -10.00 -8.41
N ASP A 842 -14.19 -9.36 -7.66
CA ASP A 842 -15.27 -10.01 -6.94
C ASP A 842 -16.51 -10.05 -7.84
N MET A 843 -17.25 -11.15 -7.78
CA MET A 843 -18.31 -11.48 -8.74
C MET A 843 -19.44 -10.42 -8.72
N SER A 844 -19.96 -10.10 -9.90
CA SER A 844 -20.75 -8.89 -10.17
C SER A 844 -21.84 -9.15 -11.22
N PHE A 845 -22.94 -8.40 -11.19
CA PHE A 845 -23.97 -8.45 -12.23
C PHE A 845 -24.42 -7.06 -12.66
N THR A 846 -24.88 -6.93 -13.90
CA THR A 846 -25.48 -5.71 -14.42
C THR A 846 -26.64 -6.05 -15.36
N ILE A 847 -27.69 -5.23 -15.28
CA ILE A 847 -28.81 -5.20 -16.21
C ILE A 847 -28.74 -3.84 -16.88
N ALA A 848 -28.44 -3.83 -18.17
CA ALA A 848 -28.26 -2.61 -18.94
C ALA A 848 -29.07 -2.63 -20.23
N SER A 849 -29.68 -1.51 -20.59
CA SER A 849 -30.18 -1.25 -21.93
C SER A 849 -28.99 -1.06 -22.87
N LYS A 850 -29.03 -1.73 -24.03
CA LYS A 850 -28.12 -1.57 -25.16
C LYS A 850 -28.95 -1.29 -26.39
N LYS A 851 -28.41 -0.62 -27.41
CA LYS A 851 -29.13 -0.16 -28.60
C LYS A 851 -30.23 -1.11 -29.11
N GLU A 852 -29.98 -2.41 -29.19
CA GLU A 852 -30.94 -3.40 -29.73
C GLU A 852 -31.43 -4.44 -28.69
N SER A 853 -30.99 -4.39 -27.43
CA SER A 853 -31.33 -5.42 -26.44
C SER A 853 -31.23 -4.92 -25.00
N ILE A 854 -31.79 -5.67 -24.07
CA ILE A 854 -31.49 -5.54 -22.63
C ILE A 854 -30.49 -6.62 -22.27
N ALA A 855 -29.27 -6.20 -21.95
CA ALA A 855 -28.17 -7.06 -21.57
C ALA A 855 -28.24 -7.38 -20.08
N ILE A 856 -28.30 -8.66 -19.75
CA ILE A 856 -28.27 -9.17 -18.38
C ILE A 856 -26.98 -9.96 -18.26
N ILE A 857 -25.99 -9.36 -17.62
CA ILE A 857 -24.61 -9.82 -17.63
C ILE A 857 -24.18 -10.15 -16.21
N PHE A 858 -23.49 -11.28 -16.07
CA PHE A 858 -22.91 -11.79 -14.86
C PHE A 858 -21.41 -11.99 -15.05
N SER A 859 -20.61 -11.74 -14.04
CA SER A 859 -19.16 -11.96 -14.04
C SER A 859 -18.75 -12.69 -12.79
N SER A 860 -18.01 -13.80 -12.96
CA SER A 860 -17.50 -14.61 -11.85
C SER A 860 -16.09 -14.21 -11.38
N ASP A 861 -15.44 -13.23 -12.01
CA ASP A 861 -14.09 -12.80 -11.64
C ASP A 861 -13.80 -11.31 -11.94
N GLY A 862 -14.84 -10.55 -12.32
CA GLY A 862 -14.75 -9.14 -12.73
C GLY A 862 -14.09 -8.89 -14.09
N THR A 863 -13.57 -9.92 -14.76
CA THR A 863 -12.83 -9.80 -16.04
C THR A 863 -13.47 -10.56 -17.20
N LYS A 864 -14.13 -11.68 -16.91
CA LYS A 864 -14.93 -12.46 -17.86
C LYS A 864 -16.39 -12.33 -17.49
N TRP A 865 -17.21 -12.12 -18.49
CA TRP A 865 -18.64 -11.96 -18.30
C TRP A 865 -19.41 -12.86 -19.24
N GLU A 866 -20.50 -13.42 -18.73
CA GLU A 866 -21.48 -14.18 -19.49
C GLU A 866 -22.85 -13.66 -19.15
N GLY A 867 -23.75 -13.71 -20.12
CA GLY A 867 -25.07 -13.13 -19.94
C GLY A 867 -26.02 -13.50 -21.04
N LEU A 868 -27.18 -12.90 -20.99
CA LEU A 868 -28.25 -13.03 -21.96
C LEU A 868 -28.61 -11.63 -22.48
N PHE A 869 -28.96 -11.56 -23.76
CA PHE A 869 -29.39 -10.33 -24.41
C PHE A 869 -30.85 -10.52 -24.81
N LEU A 870 -31.75 -9.85 -24.10
CA LEU A 870 -33.17 -9.92 -24.36
C LEU A 870 -33.55 -8.91 -25.43
N ASP A 871 -34.33 -9.32 -26.43
CA ASP A 871 -34.89 -8.37 -27.39
C ASP A 871 -35.76 -7.35 -26.65
N LYS A 872 -35.57 -6.08 -26.99
CA LYS A 872 -36.27 -4.94 -26.38
C LYS A 872 -37.79 -5.04 -26.55
N ASP A 873 -38.27 -5.66 -27.63
CA ASP A 873 -39.70 -5.89 -27.85
C ASP A 873 -40.34 -6.82 -26.80
N LEU A 874 -39.53 -7.59 -26.07
CA LEU A 874 -40.00 -8.48 -25.00
C LEU A 874 -40.23 -7.75 -23.67
N ILE A 875 -39.73 -6.52 -23.51
CA ILE A 875 -40.06 -5.62 -22.39
C ILE A 875 -40.75 -4.38 -22.97
N PRO A 876 -42.08 -4.44 -23.10
CA PRO A 876 -42.85 -3.34 -23.67
C PRO A 876 -42.63 -1.99 -22.97
N THR A 877 -42.32 -0.95 -23.74
CA THR A 877 -42.18 0.41 -23.23
C THR A 877 -43.54 1.04 -22.92
N GLU A 878 -43.53 2.14 -22.17
CA GLU A 878 -44.73 2.93 -21.87
C GLU A 878 -45.84 2.14 -21.14
N ARG A 879 -45.44 1.10 -20.39
CA ARG A 879 -46.30 0.37 -19.45
C ARG A 879 -45.48 -0.32 -18.36
N TRP A 880 -46.15 -0.70 -17.27
CA TRP A 880 -45.56 -1.50 -16.21
C TRP A 880 -45.31 -2.92 -16.68
N ASN A 881 -44.11 -3.43 -16.41
CA ASN A 881 -43.73 -4.81 -16.64
C ASN A 881 -43.17 -5.41 -15.36
N ASN A 882 -43.70 -6.55 -14.93
CA ASN A 882 -43.11 -7.30 -13.84
C ASN A 882 -41.87 -8.05 -14.38
N LEU A 883 -40.67 -7.52 -14.13
CA LEU A 883 -39.42 -8.11 -14.55
C LEU A 883 -38.86 -8.94 -13.40
N ARG A 884 -38.60 -10.23 -13.65
CA ARG A 884 -37.93 -11.12 -12.71
C ARG A 884 -36.79 -11.88 -13.37
N ILE A 885 -35.64 -11.91 -12.72
CA ILE A 885 -34.44 -12.62 -13.14
C ILE A 885 -34.06 -13.58 -12.02
N ALA A 886 -33.99 -14.86 -12.35
CA ALA A 886 -33.58 -15.90 -11.43
C ALA A 886 -32.30 -16.57 -11.95
N PHE A 887 -31.26 -16.58 -11.11
CA PHE A 887 -30.07 -17.38 -11.30
C PHE A 887 -30.14 -18.54 -10.30
N ASN A 888 -30.08 -19.78 -10.77
CA ASN A 888 -30.12 -20.98 -9.93
C ASN A 888 -29.12 -22.02 -10.48
N ASP A 889 -28.03 -22.24 -9.75
CA ASP A 889 -26.96 -23.19 -10.11
C ASP A 889 -26.44 -23.01 -11.56
N GLY A 890 -26.20 -21.75 -11.94
CA GLY A 890 -25.70 -21.40 -13.29
C GLY A 890 -26.76 -21.26 -14.36
N LEU A 891 -28.03 -21.60 -14.08
CA LEU A 891 -29.14 -21.35 -15.00
C LEU A 891 -29.73 -19.96 -14.73
N ILE A 892 -29.64 -19.07 -15.72
CA ILE A 892 -30.38 -17.80 -15.72
C ILE A 892 -31.74 -18.03 -16.38
N GLY A 893 -32.82 -17.58 -15.74
CA GLY A 893 -34.15 -17.43 -16.33
C GLY A 893 -34.65 -16.00 -16.20
N ILE A 894 -35.20 -15.47 -17.29
CA ILE A 894 -35.77 -14.12 -17.34
C ILE A 894 -37.27 -14.25 -17.56
N PHE A 895 -38.03 -13.58 -16.71
CA PHE A 895 -39.48 -13.55 -16.73
C PHE A 895 -39.95 -12.12 -16.91
N VAL A 896 -40.91 -11.92 -17.80
CA VAL A 896 -41.58 -10.62 -17.99
C VAL A 896 -43.07 -10.89 -17.89
N ASN A 897 -43.74 -10.24 -16.95
CA ASN A 897 -45.16 -10.45 -16.63
C ASN A 897 -45.46 -11.94 -16.36
N ASP A 898 -44.65 -12.55 -15.49
CA ASP A 898 -44.68 -13.98 -15.11
C ASP A 898 -44.43 -15.01 -16.22
N ALA A 899 -44.28 -14.58 -17.48
CA ALA A 899 -43.92 -15.45 -18.59
C ALA A 899 -42.40 -15.57 -18.70
N LEU A 900 -41.87 -16.80 -18.73
CA LEU A 900 -40.47 -17.05 -19.05
C LEU A 900 -40.21 -16.62 -20.50
N VAL A 901 -39.45 -15.55 -20.68
CA VAL A 901 -39.14 -14.99 -22.01
C VAL A 901 -37.85 -15.54 -22.57
N ASP A 902 -36.85 -15.84 -21.71
CA ASP A 902 -35.61 -16.47 -22.14
C ASP A 902 -34.89 -17.16 -20.96
N LYS A 903 -33.96 -18.07 -21.28
CA LYS A 903 -33.09 -18.73 -20.30
C LYS A 903 -31.76 -19.15 -20.91
N LYS A 904 -30.70 -19.16 -20.10
CA LYS A 904 -29.36 -19.58 -20.51
C LYS A 904 -28.59 -20.24 -19.39
N GLN A 905 -27.92 -21.35 -19.71
CA GLN A 905 -26.95 -21.98 -18.83
C GLN A 905 -25.59 -21.26 -18.99
N LEU A 906 -25.04 -20.76 -17.89
CA LEU A 906 -23.70 -20.18 -17.82
C LEU A 906 -22.65 -21.26 -17.57
N THR A 907 -21.38 -20.93 -17.83
CA THR A 907 -20.27 -21.86 -17.55
C THR A 907 -19.94 -22.00 -16.05
N PHE A 908 -20.44 -21.09 -15.22
CA PHE A 908 -20.28 -21.10 -13.77
C PHE A 908 -21.62 -21.31 -13.07
N SER A 909 -21.61 -22.05 -11.96
CA SER A 909 -22.82 -22.44 -11.23
C SER A 909 -23.05 -21.65 -9.93
N LYS A 910 -22.05 -20.87 -9.50
CA LYS A 910 -22.12 -20.04 -8.29
C LYS A 910 -21.60 -18.64 -8.56
N MET A 911 -22.07 -17.67 -7.78
CA MET A 911 -21.66 -16.27 -7.89
C MET A 911 -21.44 -15.66 -6.51
N PHE A 912 -20.27 -15.08 -6.27
CA PHE A 912 -19.98 -14.39 -5.02
C PHE A 912 -20.63 -13.02 -5.00
N VAL A 913 -21.59 -12.84 -4.12
CA VAL A 913 -22.24 -11.57 -3.88
C VAL A 913 -21.46 -10.88 -2.75
N GLY A 914 -20.57 -9.96 -3.11
CA GLY A 914 -19.81 -9.19 -2.11
C GLY A 914 -20.63 -8.07 -1.46
N ASN A 915 -20.10 -7.47 -0.38
CA ASN A 915 -20.70 -6.31 0.31
C ASN A 915 -20.62 -4.99 -0.50
N THR A 916 -20.56 -5.09 -1.82
CA THR A 916 -20.55 -3.95 -2.73
C THR A 916 -21.96 -3.40 -2.85
N ASN A 917 -22.06 -2.09 -3.07
CA ASN A 917 -23.37 -1.46 -3.17
C ASN A 917 -24.13 -1.95 -4.41
N VAL A 918 -25.45 -2.05 -4.30
CA VAL A 918 -26.36 -2.22 -5.43
C VAL A 918 -26.79 -0.85 -5.89
N GLU A 919 -26.56 -0.54 -7.16
CA GLU A 919 -26.99 0.69 -7.81
C GLU A 919 -28.17 0.40 -8.73
N VAL A 920 -29.20 1.24 -8.66
CA VAL A 920 -30.43 1.11 -9.43
C VAL A 920 -30.71 2.43 -10.12
N GLY A 921 -30.97 2.40 -11.42
CA GLY A 921 -31.50 3.57 -12.11
C GLY A 921 -30.54 4.44 -12.92
N GLU A 922 -29.23 4.15 -12.93
CA GLU A 922 -28.22 5.01 -13.56
C GLU A 922 -28.49 5.19 -15.07
N ASN A 923 -28.67 6.44 -15.52
CA ASN A 923 -29.02 6.79 -16.92
C ASN A 923 -30.37 6.23 -17.38
N ILE A 924 -31.38 6.23 -16.51
CA ILE A 924 -32.74 5.76 -16.82
C ILE A 924 -33.76 6.88 -16.82
N GLU A 925 -34.63 6.89 -17.82
CA GLU A 925 -35.89 7.63 -17.84
C GLU A 925 -37.07 6.67 -17.71
N GLY A 926 -37.54 6.47 -16.49
CA GLY A 926 -38.50 5.42 -16.23
C GLY A 926 -38.96 5.36 -14.79
N LYS A 927 -39.66 4.29 -14.45
CA LYS A 927 -40.21 4.09 -13.11
C LYS A 927 -39.92 2.69 -12.61
N ILE A 928 -39.60 2.57 -11.33
CA ILE A 928 -39.38 1.29 -10.66
C ILE A 928 -40.22 1.25 -9.38
N LYS A 929 -40.84 0.11 -9.11
CA LYS A 929 -41.45 -0.19 -7.81
C LYS A 929 -41.39 -1.67 -7.50
N ASN A 930 -41.73 -2.05 -6.26
CA ASN A 930 -41.72 -3.45 -5.81
C ASN A 930 -40.38 -4.16 -6.08
N PHE A 931 -39.27 -3.44 -5.94
CA PHE A 931 -37.95 -4.03 -6.14
C PHE A 931 -37.69 -5.04 -5.02
N HIS A 932 -37.13 -6.18 -5.40
CA HIS A 932 -36.67 -7.21 -4.49
C HIS A 932 -35.38 -7.80 -5.06
N TYR A 933 -34.41 -7.98 -4.17
CA TYR A 933 -33.15 -8.63 -4.47
C TYR A 933 -32.81 -9.56 -3.32
N ASN A 934 -32.48 -10.80 -3.66
CA ASN A 934 -32.03 -11.79 -2.71
C ASN A 934 -30.89 -12.61 -3.32
N ALA A 935 -29.86 -12.87 -2.52
CA ALA A 935 -28.74 -13.73 -2.88
C ALA A 935 -28.51 -14.75 -1.76
N ASP A 936 -29.05 -15.96 -1.94
CA ASP A 936 -29.00 -17.08 -1.00
C ASP A 936 -28.01 -18.19 -1.44
#